data_AF-A0A133L2H9-F1
#
_entry.id   AF-A0A133L2H9-F1
#
_cell.length_a   1.000
_cell.length_b   1.000
_cell.length_c   1.000
_cell.angle_alpha   90.00
_cell.angle_beta   90.00
_cell.angle_gamma   90.00
#
_symmetry.space_group_name_H-M   'P 1'
#
loop_
_entity.id
_entity.type
_entity.pdbx_description
1 polymer ?
#
loop_
_entity_poly.entity_id
_entity_poly.type
_entity_poly.pdbx_seq_one_letter_code
_entity_poly.pdbx_strand_id
1 'polypeptide(L)'
;MLEKKFFSRLSILIFSVLLVAGSVSYFPKSAKAYTSGTSLNNRVIFQSFSLYMPYESNMYKILSAKGNELKDWGITDIWLPPAYRSFNMARYMEGYAIADRYDLGEFNQGPNNTRPTKYGTSDELKSMVSVLHANGLKVQEDLVPNQVLGLSKREAVYVTRVDQNGNLFKNPYTTGLTTQIRANLYLAYTKGGGEGQAKYGYIKEWNKKYFNGTSVQGQGMDRVMKDSEGIPYRYFGPNNPKNYLPSWLDEAAAANKINTVDTYLAVDGWYAAKDASTSDNYWKPMLMHDPGYLKYMKSHGYSSVDDILNGDNGQIASLTDAYIASQPGYGFGSEERSFKNDNSGSDDQDQFLFVKKNGTTFHNLNNTISGQKQFLLGMDIDNGNPTVQKEQIHWMNWLLDTYQFDGFRIDAASHYDKQVLLDEGDVMKQHFGSHLNDHLSYIETYESAGTNFENANGNPQLMMDYALFYSLQNALGKNSPSNNLSTIATNAVVNRASAGTANATPNWSFVNNHDQEKNRVNRIMLDQYGIKPGTHYGTSIPKAFQDLYDKKTEAKALDIYEKDMESTVKKYAPSNVPSQYAYVLTNKDTVPTVFYGDLYKTNASYMSERTPYYDTIVKLLKVRKNYAYGNQQVTNYKSNTSSTAGKDLISSVRYGNDRNTGVATVIGNNPKTDTTIKVNMGSRHANQLFEDATGFHNEKLVTDSKGVLTVHVKGTQNARVKGYLGVWIPAKKAATPKQGPALQYGKYVTITNKHYAVYQDFNWKKKNVNAVNKTYLAKVQYHHSNGSTYLSLYDGKGKWAGYINAKAAKTGSGKQGAAIQYGKSVKVTSKNYAVYQNFNWKKKNIRAVNKTYLAKYIYYHINGLSYLSLYDNKGKWIGYINAKAVKIK
;
A
#
# COMPACT_ATOMS: atom_id res chain seq x y z
N MET A 1 -7.53 19.07 -59.69
CA MET A 1 -7.33 20.51 -59.44
C MET A 1 -8.29 20.92 -58.34
N LEU A 2 -7.75 21.21 -57.15
CA LEU A 2 -7.84 22.50 -56.44
C LEU A 2 -9.24 22.72 -55.80
N GLU A 3 -9.40 22.50 -54.48
CA GLU A 3 -9.09 23.41 -53.34
C GLU A 3 -10.37 24.13 -52.87
N LYS A 4 -10.61 24.54 -51.62
CA LYS A 4 -10.20 24.21 -50.24
C LYS A 4 -10.98 25.19 -49.32
N LYS A 5 -11.30 24.75 -48.10
CA LYS A 5 -11.39 25.51 -46.81
C LYS A 5 -12.63 26.36 -46.43
N PHE A 6 -13.35 25.85 -45.41
CA PHE A 6 -13.45 26.33 -44.00
C PHE A 6 -13.72 27.84 -43.70
N PHE A 7 -14.81 28.21 -42.99
CA PHE A 7 -15.00 28.26 -41.51
C PHE A 7 -16.39 28.84 -41.07
N SER A 8 -16.97 28.22 -40.03
CA SER A 8 -17.96 28.64 -38.98
C SER A 8 -18.94 29.83 -39.11
N ARG A 9 -20.21 29.63 -38.68
CA ARG A 9 -20.75 30.02 -37.34
C ARG A 9 -22.24 29.64 -37.12
N LEU A 10 -22.49 29.08 -35.93
CA LEU A 10 -23.63 29.21 -34.98
C LEU A 10 -25.10 29.10 -35.46
N SER A 11 -25.86 28.19 -34.83
CA SER A 11 -27.19 28.47 -34.25
C SER A 11 -27.58 27.41 -33.20
N ILE A 12 -28.10 27.92 -32.09
CA ILE A 12 -28.58 27.26 -30.88
C ILE A 12 -29.89 26.52 -31.17
N LEU A 13 -30.10 25.31 -30.63
CA LEU A 13 -31.46 24.79 -30.43
C LEU A 13 -31.56 23.97 -29.13
N ILE A 14 -32.58 24.35 -28.37
CA ILE A 14 -33.05 23.83 -27.08
C ILE A 14 -33.58 22.41 -27.26
N PHE A 15 -33.28 21.48 -26.34
CA PHE A 15 -33.98 20.21 -26.23
C PHE A 15 -34.57 20.04 -24.82
N SER A 16 -35.89 19.96 -24.78
CA SER A 16 -36.67 19.54 -23.61
C SER A 16 -37.40 18.24 -23.97
N VAL A 17 -37.01 17.17 -23.26
CA VAL A 17 -37.74 15.96 -22.82
C VAL A 17 -38.92 15.44 -23.66
N LEU A 18 -38.84 14.15 -24.05
CA LEU A 18 -39.98 13.24 -23.92
C LEU A 18 -39.50 11.84 -23.49
N LEU A 19 -39.90 11.43 -22.28
CA LEU A 19 -39.88 10.05 -21.80
C LEU A 19 -40.96 9.25 -22.54
N VAL A 20 -40.62 8.07 -23.04
CA VAL A 20 -41.57 6.95 -23.16
C VAL A 20 -40.90 5.71 -22.57
N ALA A 21 -41.51 5.21 -21.50
CA ALA A 21 -41.19 3.93 -20.89
C ALA A 21 -41.50 2.79 -21.86
N GLY A 22 -40.50 1.95 -22.13
CA GLY A 22 -40.61 0.73 -22.91
C GLY A 22 -39.59 -0.27 -22.42
N SER A 23 -39.98 -1.04 -21.40
CA SER A 23 -39.22 -2.16 -20.87
C SER A 23 -39.16 -3.29 -21.89
N VAL A 24 -38.06 -3.37 -22.64
CA VAL A 24 -37.56 -4.60 -23.25
C VAL A 24 -36.04 -4.58 -23.15
N SER A 25 -35.53 -5.12 -22.04
CA SER A 25 -34.09 -5.29 -21.78
C SER A 25 -33.55 -6.46 -22.60
N TYR A 26 -33.37 -6.27 -23.91
CA TYR A 26 -32.49 -7.14 -24.69
C TYR A 26 -31.08 -6.55 -24.60
N PHE A 27 -30.41 -6.72 -23.45
CA PHE A 27 -28.99 -6.43 -23.36
C PHE A 27 -28.26 -7.47 -24.22
N PRO A 28 -27.57 -7.07 -25.31
CA PRO A 28 -26.64 -7.99 -25.95
C PRO A 28 -25.66 -8.48 -24.89
N LYS A 29 -25.35 -9.79 -24.86
CA LYS A 29 -24.30 -10.37 -24.00
C LYS A 29 -23.15 -9.38 -23.91
N SER A 30 -22.97 -8.76 -22.74
CA SER A 30 -21.95 -7.74 -22.55
C SER A 30 -20.60 -8.34 -22.93
N ALA A 31 -19.83 -7.63 -23.76
CA ALA A 31 -18.45 -8.02 -24.01
C ALA A 31 -17.72 -8.11 -22.67
N LYS A 32 -16.89 -9.14 -22.48
CA LYS A 32 -16.13 -9.33 -21.25
C LYS A 32 -15.31 -8.07 -20.95
N ALA A 33 -15.39 -7.58 -19.72
CA ALA A 33 -14.60 -6.45 -19.24
C ALA A 33 -13.13 -6.87 -19.22
N TYR A 34 -12.74 -7.80 -18.35
CA TYR A 34 -11.39 -8.37 -18.37
C TYR A 34 -11.32 -9.71 -19.09
N THR A 35 -10.25 -9.90 -19.85
CA THR A 35 -9.90 -11.17 -20.50
C THR A 35 -8.43 -11.50 -20.20
N SER A 36 -8.16 -12.73 -19.73
CA SER A 36 -6.79 -13.17 -19.50
C SER A 36 -5.99 -13.12 -20.80
N GLY A 37 -4.76 -12.59 -20.73
CA GLY A 37 -3.95 -12.38 -21.91
C GLY A 37 -2.68 -11.60 -21.60
N THR A 38 -1.93 -11.25 -22.65
CA THR A 38 -0.64 -10.56 -22.52
C THR A 38 -0.74 -9.23 -21.77
N SER A 39 -1.83 -8.46 -21.96
CA SER A 39 -2.02 -7.18 -21.26
C SER A 39 -2.01 -7.38 -19.73
N LEU A 40 -2.90 -8.25 -19.21
CA LEU A 40 -2.96 -8.54 -17.76
C LEU A 40 -1.70 -9.27 -17.26
N ASN A 41 -1.11 -10.17 -18.06
CA ASN A 41 0.10 -10.89 -17.69
C ASN A 41 1.32 -9.98 -17.44
N ASN A 42 1.29 -8.75 -17.95
CA ASN A 42 2.37 -7.78 -17.77
C ASN A 42 2.12 -6.85 -16.57
N ARG A 43 0.97 -6.96 -15.90
CA ARG A 43 0.62 -6.13 -14.74
C ARG A 43 1.21 -6.70 -13.46
N VAL A 44 1.53 -5.82 -12.51
CA VAL A 44 1.96 -6.11 -11.15
C VAL A 44 1.42 -5.02 -10.22
N ILE A 45 0.69 -5.43 -9.19
CA ILE A 45 0.16 -4.54 -8.16
C ILE A 45 1.15 -4.45 -7.00
N PHE A 46 1.35 -3.25 -6.47
CA PHE A 46 2.01 -3.03 -5.19
C PHE A 46 0.97 -2.59 -4.17
N GLN A 47 0.65 -3.46 -3.21
CA GLN A 47 -0.08 -3.05 -2.02
C GLN A 47 0.84 -2.20 -1.16
N SER A 48 0.59 -0.90 -1.18
CA SER A 48 1.56 0.11 -0.78
C SER A 48 1.57 0.43 0.72
N PHE A 49 0.85 -0.33 1.56
CA PHE A 49 0.66 -0.01 2.98
C PHE A 49 0.60 -1.24 3.88
N SER A 50 0.75 -0.99 5.19
CA SER A 50 0.37 -1.89 6.29
C SER A 50 -0.51 -1.14 7.29
N LEU A 51 -1.34 -1.87 8.05
CA LEU A 51 -2.13 -1.29 9.15
C LEU A 51 -1.24 -0.66 10.22
N TYR A 52 -0.04 -1.20 10.42
CA TYR A 52 0.86 -0.82 11.52
C TYR A 52 1.73 0.40 11.24
N MET A 53 1.61 1.01 10.07
CA MET A 53 2.33 2.23 9.73
C MET A 53 2.08 3.33 10.78
N PRO A 54 3.10 4.14 11.12
CA PRO A 54 2.93 5.23 12.09
C PRO A 54 2.07 6.37 11.52
N TYR A 55 1.47 7.16 12.41
CA TYR A 55 0.67 8.33 12.05
C TYR A 55 1.57 9.55 11.79
N GLU A 56 2.24 9.55 10.63
CA GLU A 56 3.20 10.60 10.26
C GLU A 56 2.72 11.51 9.11
N SER A 57 1.61 11.17 8.45
CA SER A 57 1.03 11.95 7.35
C SER A 57 2.01 12.28 6.21
N ASN A 58 2.96 11.39 5.94
CA ASN A 58 4.06 11.59 4.99
C ASN A 58 4.06 10.60 3.80
N MET A 59 3.14 9.63 3.79
CA MET A 59 3.09 8.54 2.81
C MET A 59 2.99 9.09 1.38
N TYR A 60 2.05 10.00 1.09
CA TYR A 60 1.83 10.50 -0.27
C TYR A 60 3.07 11.19 -0.85
N LYS A 61 3.78 11.99 -0.04
CA LYS A 61 5.03 12.64 -0.45
C LYS A 61 6.11 11.62 -0.79
N ILE A 62 6.35 10.65 0.09
CA ILE A 62 7.39 9.64 -0.08
C ILE A 62 7.07 8.73 -1.26
N LEU A 63 5.83 8.26 -1.39
CA LEU A 63 5.39 7.39 -2.47
C LEU A 63 5.53 8.08 -3.84
N SER A 64 5.17 9.37 -3.93
CA SER A 64 5.34 10.15 -5.17
C SER A 64 6.81 10.19 -5.64
N ALA A 65 7.76 10.33 -4.70
CA ALA A 65 9.19 10.38 -4.99
C ALA A 65 9.76 9.01 -5.45
N LYS A 66 9.02 7.92 -5.21
CA LYS A 66 9.41 6.54 -5.54
C LYS A 66 8.87 6.05 -6.88
N GLY A 67 8.05 6.82 -7.60
CA GLY A 67 7.42 6.39 -8.85
C GLY A 67 8.38 5.79 -9.89
N ASN A 68 9.52 6.45 -10.15
CA ASN A 68 10.54 5.93 -11.07
C ASN A 68 11.16 4.61 -10.60
N GLU A 69 11.44 4.50 -9.29
CA GLU A 69 12.03 3.30 -8.70
C GLU A 69 11.07 2.10 -8.80
N LEU A 70 9.78 2.31 -8.50
CA LEU A 70 8.73 1.28 -8.58
C LEU A 70 8.52 0.81 -10.03
N LYS A 71 8.46 1.75 -10.99
CA LYS A 71 8.40 1.43 -12.42
C LYS A 71 9.61 0.62 -12.86
N ASP A 72 10.81 0.97 -12.38
CA ASP A 72 12.04 0.26 -12.70
C ASP A 72 12.03 -1.19 -12.22
N TRP A 73 11.40 -1.46 -11.07
CA TRP A 73 11.19 -2.82 -10.57
C TRP A 73 10.23 -3.61 -11.45
N GLY A 74 9.25 -2.95 -12.06
CA GLY A 74 8.20 -3.57 -12.87
C GLY A 74 6.81 -3.50 -12.25
N ILE A 75 6.63 -2.67 -11.22
CA ILE A 75 5.29 -2.32 -10.73
C ILE A 75 4.57 -1.52 -11.81
N THR A 76 3.29 -1.80 -11.99
CA THR A 76 2.41 -1.09 -12.93
C THR A 76 1.26 -0.39 -12.20
N ASP A 77 0.83 -0.95 -11.07
CA ASP A 77 -0.36 -0.55 -10.33
C ASP A 77 -0.05 -0.40 -8.85
N ILE A 78 -0.61 0.62 -8.23
CA ILE A 78 -0.42 0.98 -6.82
C ILE A 78 -1.77 0.85 -6.14
N TRP A 79 -1.90 -0.13 -5.25
CA TRP A 79 -3.03 -0.23 -4.34
C TRP A 79 -2.74 0.62 -3.11
N LEU A 80 -3.48 1.73 -2.97
CA LEU A 80 -3.45 2.60 -1.80
C LEU A 80 -4.29 2.03 -0.65
N PRO A 81 -4.00 2.39 0.61
CA PRO A 81 -4.96 2.21 1.69
C PRO A 81 -6.22 3.04 1.43
N PRO A 82 -7.33 2.79 2.13
CA PRO A 82 -8.47 3.67 2.09
C PRO A 82 -8.03 5.09 2.47
N ALA A 83 -8.21 6.05 1.56
CA ALA A 83 -7.74 7.42 1.72
C ALA A 83 -8.59 8.23 2.71
N TYR A 84 -9.73 7.68 3.13
CA TYR A 84 -10.69 8.32 4.03
C TYR A 84 -10.10 8.54 5.43
N ARG A 85 -10.54 9.61 6.09
CA ARG A 85 -10.27 9.81 7.51
C ARG A 85 -10.98 8.74 8.34
N SER A 86 -10.22 8.06 9.20
CA SER A 86 -10.83 7.23 10.23
C SER A 86 -11.42 8.05 11.37
N PHE A 87 -12.50 7.55 11.99
CA PHE A 87 -12.93 8.10 13.27
C PHE A 87 -11.82 7.91 14.33
N ASN A 88 -11.73 8.86 15.26
CA ASN A 88 -10.58 9.02 16.17
C ASN A 88 -10.32 7.85 17.14
N MET A 89 -11.29 6.95 17.34
CA MET A 89 -11.15 5.77 18.19
C MET A 89 -10.83 4.49 17.40
N ALA A 90 -10.60 4.59 16.09
CA ALA A 90 -10.19 3.46 15.26
C ALA A 90 -8.82 2.90 15.70
N ARG A 91 -8.70 1.56 15.71
CA ARG A 91 -7.49 0.87 16.19
C ARG A 91 -6.21 1.30 15.47
N TYR A 92 -6.22 1.49 14.15
CA TYR A 92 -5.01 1.86 13.40
C TYR A 92 -5.11 3.18 12.63
N MET A 93 -6.28 3.82 12.63
CA MET A 93 -6.56 5.06 11.90
C MET A 93 -6.20 5.01 10.40
N GLU A 94 -6.39 3.84 9.79
CA GLU A 94 -5.94 3.43 8.46
C GLU A 94 -6.96 3.66 7.34
N GLY A 95 -8.16 4.10 7.68
CA GLY A 95 -9.21 4.44 6.73
C GLY A 95 -10.35 3.42 6.60
N TYR A 96 -10.31 2.23 7.20
CA TYR A 96 -11.45 1.28 7.18
C TYR A 96 -12.59 1.62 8.15
N ALA A 97 -12.29 2.44 9.14
CA ALA A 97 -13.18 2.89 10.19
C ALA A 97 -13.81 4.24 9.78
N ILE A 98 -14.74 4.22 8.82
CA ILE A 98 -15.19 5.41 8.10
C ILE A 98 -16.49 5.95 8.69
N ALA A 99 -16.48 7.20 9.14
CA ALA A 99 -17.71 7.95 9.45
C ALA A 99 -18.11 8.90 8.31
N ASP A 100 -17.13 9.35 7.51
CA ASP A 100 -17.25 10.30 6.42
C ASP A 100 -16.47 9.77 5.21
N ARG A 101 -17.19 9.37 4.15
CA ARG A 101 -16.58 8.77 2.94
C ARG A 101 -15.91 9.78 2.01
N TYR A 102 -16.07 11.07 2.28
CA TYR A 102 -15.57 12.15 1.42
C TYR A 102 -14.53 13.03 2.11
N ASP A 103 -14.19 12.77 3.37
CA ASP A 103 -13.03 13.40 4.01
C ASP A 103 -11.75 12.61 3.73
N LEU A 104 -11.06 12.96 2.65
CA LEU A 104 -9.73 12.43 2.29
C LEU A 104 -8.60 13.35 2.79
N GLY A 105 -8.81 14.04 3.92
CA GLY A 105 -7.87 15.01 4.47
C GLY A 105 -8.07 16.42 3.92
N GLU A 106 -9.32 16.79 3.64
CA GLU A 106 -9.69 18.16 3.23
C GLU A 106 -10.04 19.03 4.44
N PHE A 107 -10.68 18.45 5.45
CA PHE A 107 -11.28 19.16 6.58
C PHE A 107 -10.46 19.01 7.87
N ASN A 108 -10.62 19.95 8.80
CA ASN A 108 -9.95 19.93 10.12
C ASN A 108 -10.64 18.97 11.11
N GLN A 109 -10.92 17.73 10.67
CA GLN A 109 -11.65 16.74 11.48
C GLN A 109 -10.73 15.69 12.13
N GLY A 110 -9.41 15.85 12.03
CA GLY A 110 -8.42 14.93 12.62
C GLY A 110 -8.17 15.14 14.12
N PRO A 111 -7.38 14.26 14.75
CA PRO A 111 -6.93 14.44 16.13
C PRO A 111 -6.36 15.83 16.35
N ASN A 112 -6.74 16.50 17.44
CA ASN A 112 -6.35 17.89 17.73
C ASN A 112 -6.70 18.88 16.59
N ASN A 113 -7.84 18.65 15.91
CA ASN A 113 -8.34 19.51 14.83
C ASN A 113 -7.37 19.61 13.63
N THR A 114 -6.61 18.53 13.36
CA THR A 114 -5.63 18.48 12.26
C THR A 114 -6.30 18.17 10.92
N ARG A 115 -5.79 18.78 9.84
CA ARG A 115 -6.26 18.55 8.46
C ARG A 115 -5.81 17.23 7.81
N PRO A 116 -4.56 16.76 7.90
CA PRO A 116 -4.17 15.54 7.18
C PRO A 116 -4.86 14.28 7.75
N THR A 117 -5.01 13.26 6.91
CA THR A 117 -5.24 11.87 7.34
C THR A 117 -3.93 11.25 7.81
N LYS A 118 -3.95 9.95 8.16
CA LYS A 118 -2.74 9.18 8.46
C LYS A 118 -1.69 9.23 7.33
N TYR A 119 -2.13 9.42 6.09
CA TYR A 119 -1.29 9.31 4.90
C TYR A 119 -0.88 10.66 4.29
N GLY A 120 -1.67 11.70 4.53
CA GLY A 120 -1.43 13.07 4.06
C GLY A 120 -2.72 13.85 3.89
N THR A 121 -2.65 14.99 3.23
CA THR A 121 -3.82 15.84 2.88
C THR A 121 -4.41 15.47 1.52
N SER A 122 -5.64 15.94 1.26
CA SER A 122 -6.31 15.78 -0.05
C SER A 122 -5.48 16.35 -1.22
N ASP A 123 -4.78 17.47 -1.01
CA ASP A 123 -3.95 18.09 -2.05
C ASP A 123 -2.69 17.25 -2.35
N GLU A 124 -2.09 16.67 -1.30
CA GLU A 124 -0.95 15.76 -1.45
C GLU A 124 -1.34 14.46 -2.13
N LEU A 125 -2.55 13.94 -1.88
CA LEU A 125 -3.09 12.77 -2.59
C LEU A 125 -3.22 13.05 -4.08
N LYS A 126 -3.88 14.15 -4.48
CA LYS A 126 -4.00 14.56 -5.89
C LYS A 126 -2.63 14.74 -6.55
N SER A 127 -1.71 15.41 -5.87
CA SER A 127 -0.34 15.59 -6.36
C SER A 127 0.40 14.26 -6.53
N MET A 128 0.22 13.32 -5.60
CA MET A 128 0.84 12.00 -5.70
C MET A 128 0.27 11.22 -6.88
N VAL A 129 -1.06 11.21 -7.08
CA VAL A 129 -1.69 10.50 -8.21
C VAL A 129 -1.14 11.03 -9.53
N SER A 130 -1.13 12.36 -9.70
CA SER A 130 -0.58 13.00 -10.90
C SER A 130 0.89 12.64 -11.16
N VAL A 131 1.73 12.61 -10.13
CA VAL A 131 3.15 12.23 -10.27
C VAL A 131 3.31 10.75 -10.61
N LEU A 132 2.52 9.86 -10.02
CA LEU A 132 2.55 8.42 -10.34
C LEU A 132 2.08 8.17 -11.79
N HIS A 133 1.03 8.85 -12.23
CA HIS A 133 0.58 8.84 -13.63
C HIS A 133 1.66 9.32 -14.59
N ALA A 134 2.39 10.41 -14.27
CA ALA A 134 3.50 10.90 -15.07
C ALA A 134 4.66 9.89 -15.17
N ASN A 135 4.80 9.00 -14.18
CA ASN A 135 5.71 7.86 -14.22
C ASN A 135 5.13 6.65 -14.98
N GLY A 136 3.87 6.68 -15.39
CA GLY A 136 3.17 5.58 -16.06
C GLY A 136 2.72 4.47 -15.11
N LEU A 137 2.51 4.81 -13.84
CA LEU A 137 1.90 3.94 -12.84
C LEU A 137 0.41 4.27 -12.71
N LYS A 138 -0.39 3.25 -12.41
CA LYS A 138 -1.82 3.35 -12.14
C LYS A 138 -2.07 3.32 -10.63
N VAL A 139 -3.12 3.98 -10.16
CA VAL A 139 -3.42 4.11 -8.72
C VAL A 139 -4.84 3.63 -8.46
N GLN A 140 -4.97 2.59 -7.64
CA GLN A 140 -6.24 2.04 -7.18
C GLN A 140 -6.52 2.46 -5.75
N GLU A 141 -7.73 2.94 -5.53
CA GLU A 141 -8.26 3.27 -4.21
C GLU A 141 -8.84 2.01 -3.54
N ASP A 142 -8.69 1.90 -2.23
CA ASP A 142 -9.36 0.87 -1.43
C ASP A 142 -10.79 1.31 -1.13
N LEU A 143 -11.74 0.74 -1.87
CA LEU A 143 -13.16 1.06 -1.76
C LEU A 143 -13.79 0.18 -0.67
N VAL A 144 -14.50 0.79 0.28
CA VAL A 144 -15.14 0.11 1.42
C VAL A 144 -16.66 0.28 1.37
N PRO A 145 -17.40 -0.55 0.61
CA PRO A 145 -18.84 -0.34 0.41
C PRO A 145 -19.72 -0.85 1.56
N ASN A 146 -19.17 -1.71 2.42
CA ASN A 146 -19.93 -2.53 3.36
C ASN A 146 -20.38 -1.79 4.62
N GLN A 147 -19.47 -1.01 5.22
CA GLN A 147 -19.64 -0.52 6.60
C GLN A 147 -19.42 0.98 6.79
N VAL A 148 -20.12 1.53 7.79
CA VAL A 148 -19.82 2.83 8.43
C VAL A 148 -19.49 2.60 9.89
N LEU A 149 -18.50 3.29 10.43
CA LEU A 149 -18.14 3.25 11.84
C LEU A 149 -17.97 4.67 12.39
N GLY A 150 -18.33 4.87 13.66
CA GLY A 150 -18.10 6.16 14.34
C GLY A 150 -19.14 7.24 14.03
N LEU A 151 -20.38 6.87 13.70
CA LEU A 151 -21.50 7.81 13.66
C LEU A 151 -21.75 8.38 15.07
N SER A 152 -22.04 9.67 15.16
CA SER A 152 -22.00 10.41 16.44
C SER A 152 -23.36 10.69 17.07
N LYS A 153 -24.46 10.45 16.35
CA LYS A 153 -25.82 10.69 16.84
C LYS A 153 -26.62 9.39 16.90
N ARG A 154 -27.43 9.27 17.94
CA ARG A 154 -28.30 8.11 18.18
C ARG A 154 -29.68 8.30 17.56
N GLU A 155 -30.28 7.20 17.13
CA GLU A 155 -31.71 7.10 16.83
C GLU A 155 -32.29 5.87 17.51
N ALA A 156 -33.61 5.92 17.78
CA ALA A 156 -34.30 4.76 18.32
C ALA A 156 -34.63 3.77 17.21
N VAL A 157 -34.20 2.52 17.38
CA VAL A 157 -34.40 1.40 16.45
C VAL A 157 -34.94 0.19 17.21
N TYR A 158 -35.66 -0.69 16.51
CA TYR A 158 -35.97 -2.02 17.03
C TYR A 158 -34.96 -3.02 16.48
N VAL A 159 -34.38 -3.83 17.36
CA VAL A 159 -33.31 -4.76 17.00
C VAL A 159 -33.68 -6.21 17.33
N THR A 160 -33.18 -7.11 16.49
CA THR A 160 -33.16 -8.56 16.71
C THR A 160 -31.71 -9.02 16.67
N ARG A 161 -31.30 -9.88 17.59
CA ARG A 161 -29.91 -10.35 17.65
C ARG A 161 -29.69 -11.50 16.68
N VAL A 162 -28.67 -11.40 15.84
CA VAL A 162 -28.42 -12.33 14.73
C VAL A 162 -26.95 -12.68 14.54
N ASP A 163 -26.70 -13.79 13.83
CA ASP A 163 -25.40 -14.15 13.28
C ASP A 163 -25.06 -13.35 12.01
N GLN A 164 -23.88 -13.59 11.44
CA GLN A 164 -23.43 -12.94 10.21
C GLN A 164 -24.39 -13.11 9.01
N ASN A 165 -25.25 -14.13 9.03
CA ASN A 165 -26.21 -14.42 7.95
C ASN A 165 -27.60 -13.85 8.24
N GLY A 166 -27.80 -13.17 9.38
CA GLY A 166 -29.13 -12.71 9.80
C GLY A 166 -29.99 -13.80 10.47
N ASN A 167 -29.45 -14.98 10.76
CA ASN A 167 -30.17 -15.99 11.54
C ASN A 167 -30.17 -15.61 13.02
N LEU A 168 -31.20 -16.02 13.77
CA LEU A 168 -31.26 -15.76 15.22
C LEU A 168 -29.98 -16.25 15.92
N PHE A 169 -29.38 -15.35 16.70
CA PHE A 169 -28.12 -15.62 17.35
C PHE A 169 -28.28 -16.68 18.45
N LYS A 170 -27.45 -17.72 18.35
CA LYS A 170 -27.28 -18.74 19.37
C LYS A 170 -25.87 -18.59 19.92
N ASN A 171 -25.73 -18.07 21.14
CA ASN A 171 -24.42 -17.83 21.74
C ASN A 171 -23.73 -19.19 22.01
N PRO A 172 -22.70 -19.57 21.22
CA PRO A 172 -22.03 -20.84 21.44
C PRO A 172 -21.01 -20.78 22.59
N TYR A 173 -20.74 -19.59 23.14
CA TYR A 173 -19.62 -19.33 24.03
C TYR A 173 -19.99 -19.03 25.50
N THR A 174 -21.27 -18.84 25.84
CA THR A 174 -21.69 -18.49 27.22
C THR A 174 -22.75 -19.40 27.84
N THR A 175 -23.72 -19.92 27.07
CA THR A 175 -24.80 -20.79 27.62
C THR A 175 -25.36 -21.82 26.64
N GLY A 176 -25.05 -21.73 25.33
CA GLY A 176 -25.64 -22.58 24.29
C GLY A 176 -27.14 -22.32 24.03
N LEU A 177 -27.74 -21.37 24.74
CA LEU A 177 -29.14 -20.97 24.59
C LEU A 177 -29.31 -20.08 23.36
N THR A 178 -30.47 -20.21 22.69
CA THR A 178 -30.86 -19.29 21.60
C THR A 178 -31.37 -18.01 22.24
N THR A 179 -30.83 -16.87 21.85
CA THR A 179 -31.33 -15.59 22.37
C THR A 179 -32.77 -15.36 21.89
N GLN A 180 -33.68 -15.04 22.81
CA GLN A 180 -35.11 -14.78 22.50
C GLN A 180 -35.38 -13.30 22.15
N ILE A 181 -34.35 -12.56 21.73
CA ILE A 181 -34.44 -11.12 21.48
C ILE A 181 -35.15 -10.88 20.15
N ARG A 182 -36.39 -10.37 20.19
CA ARG A 182 -37.14 -9.92 19.00
C ARG A 182 -37.65 -8.50 19.20
N ALA A 183 -37.29 -7.61 18.28
CA ALA A 183 -37.75 -6.21 18.25
C ALA A 183 -37.60 -5.46 19.59
N ASN A 184 -36.41 -5.53 20.19
CA ASN A 184 -36.09 -4.74 21.37
C ASN A 184 -35.75 -3.30 20.98
N LEU A 185 -36.27 -2.33 21.72
CA LEU A 185 -35.97 -0.93 21.50
C LEU A 185 -34.53 -0.64 21.93
N TYR A 186 -33.72 -0.09 21.03
CA TYR A 186 -32.31 0.20 21.22
C TYR A 186 -31.95 1.58 20.69
N LEU A 187 -31.02 2.28 21.36
CA LEU A 187 -30.58 3.62 21.00
C LEU A 187 -29.25 3.54 20.22
N ALA A 188 -29.31 3.11 18.95
CA ALA A 188 -28.11 2.90 18.13
C ALA A 188 -27.53 4.22 17.61
N TYR A 189 -26.20 4.31 17.53
CA TYR A 189 -25.51 5.34 16.75
C TYR A 189 -25.66 5.07 15.25
N THR A 190 -26.65 5.70 14.63
CA THR A 190 -27.00 5.50 13.21
C THR A 190 -26.91 6.78 12.40
N LYS A 191 -26.69 7.93 13.03
CA LYS A 191 -26.83 9.24 12.38
C LYS A 191 -25.53 10.05 12.42
N GLY A 192 -25.16 10.63 11.28
CA GLY A 192 -23.91 11.38 11.12
C GLY A 192 -23.40 11.42 9.67
N GLY A 193 -22.10 11.64 9.48
CA GLY A 193 -21.50 11.69 8.14
C GLY A 193 -20.32 12.66 8.01
N GLY A 194 -20.14 13.61 8.91
CA GLY A 194 -19.06 14.60 8.82
C GLY A 194 -19.28 15.67 7.73
N GLU A 195 -18.34 16.60 7.62
CA GLU A 195 -18.43 17.73 6.67
C GLU A 195 -18.31 17.29 5.20
N GLY A 196 -17.51 16.26 4.92
CA GLY A 196 -17.33 15.72 3.58
C GLY A 196 -18.62 15.12 3.04
N GLN A 197 -19.27 14.24 3.79
CA GLN A 197 -20.56 13.65 3.42
C GLN A 197 -21.63 14.74 3.19
N ALA A 198 -21.69 15.74 4.06
CA ALA A 198 -22.62 16.86 3.89
C ALA A 198 -22.31 17.68 2.62
N LYS A 199 -21.04 17.92 2.31
CA LYS A 199 -20.61 18.69 1.15
C LYS A 199 -20.83 17.92 -0.16
N TYR A 200 -20.30 16.70 -0.24
CA TYR A 200 -20.15 15.97 -1.50
C TYR A 200 -21.11 14.79 -1.67
N GLY A 201 -21.59 14.18 -0.58
CA GLY A 201 -22.44 12.99 -0.64
C GLY A 201 -23.76 13.23 -1.37
N TYR A 202 -24.29 12.18 -2.01
CA TYR A 202 -25.67 12.14 -2.48
C TYR A 202 -26.62 12.00 -1.28
N ILE A 203 -26.27 11.12 -0.33
CA ILE A 203 -26.82 11.11 1.02
C ILE A 203 -26.07 12.16 1.85
N LYS A 204 -26.78 13.19 2.34
CA LYS A 204 -26.16 14.30 3.08
C LYS A 204 -25.86 14.00 4.54
N GLU A 205 -26.65 13.12 5.16
CA GLU A 205 -26.45 12.63 6.51
C GLU A 205 -26.99 11.19 6.55
N TRP A 206 -26.17 10.26 7.03
CA TRP A 206 -26.58 8.90 7.32
C TRP A 206 -27.63 8.90 8.42
N ASN A 207 -28.54 7.93 8.38
CA ASN A 207 -29.53 7.64 9.42
C ASN A 207 -29.99 6.19 9.28
N LYS A 208 -30.76 5.69 10.25
CA LYS A 208 -31.20 4.29 10.39
C LYS A 208 -31.87 3.67 9.15
N LYS A 209 -32.40 4.47 8.21
CA LYS A 209 -33.08 3.97 7.01
C LYS A 209 -32.14 3.42 5.93
N TYR A 210 -30.83 3.63 6.09
CA TYR A 210 -29.81 3.22 5.13
C TYR A 210 -28.97 2.03 5.61
N PHE A 211 -29.38 1.38 6.71
CA PHE A 211 -28.64 0.31 7.35
C PHE A 211 -29.52 -0.92 7.56
N ASN A 212 -28.97 -2.09 7.31
CA ASN A 212 -29.60 -3.35 7.69
C ASN A 212 -29.49 -3.58 9.20
N GLY A 213 -28.40 -3.13 9.82
CA GLY A 213 -28.12 -3.38 11.22
C GLY A 213 -26.74 -2.89 11.65
N THR A 214 -26.24 -3.41 12.75
CA THR A 214 -24.95 -3.01 13.34
C THR A 214 -24.30 -4.16 14.09
N SER A 215 -22.98 -4.20 14.13
CA SER A 215 -22.29 -4.88 15.23
C SER A 215 -22.72 -4.32 16.57
N VAL A 216 -22.69 -5.16 17.60
CA VAL A 216 -23.02 -4.79 18.98
C VAL A 216 -22.18 -3.57 19.40
N GLN A 217 -22.82 -2.48 19.85
CA GLN A 217 -22.15 -1.19 20.06
C GLN A 217 -21.67 -0.97 21.50
N GLY A 218 -21.94 -1.88 22.43
CA GLY A 218 -21.46 -1.76 23.79
C GLY A 218 -22.23 -0.77 24.67
N GLN A 219 -23.42 -0.35 24.23
CA GLN A 219 -24.21 0.66 24.93
C GLN A 219 -25.14 0.06 25.99
N GLY A 220 -25.51 -1.22 25.85
CA GLY A 220 -26.46 -1.88 26.72
C GLY A 220 -27.90 -1.82 26.20
N MET A 221 -28.69 -2.83 26.57
CA MET A 221 -30.01 -3.09 25.96
C MET A 221 -31.16 -2.27 26.58
N ASP A 222 -31.04 -1.82 27.83
CA ASP A 222 -32.14 -1.16 28.56
C ASP A 222 -31.94 0.36 28.72
N ARG A 223 -31.33 1.02 27.73
CA ARG A 223 -31.06 2.47 27.79
C ARG A 223 -32.27 3.39 27.65
N VAL A 224 -33.46 2.85 27.37
CA VAL A 224 -34.69 3.63 27.28
C VAL A 224 -35.45 3.55 28.60
N MET A 225 -35.76 4.72 29.17
CA MET A 225 -36.53 4.79 30.42
C MET A 225 -37.98 4.37 30.19
N LYS A 226 -38.49 3.56 31.11
CA LYS A 226 -39.84 2.98 31.09
C LYS A 226 -40.50 3.20 32.45
N ASP A 227 -41.83 3.19 32.47
CA ASP A 227 -42.58 3.12 33.72
C ASP A 227 -42.56 1.71 34.36
N SER A 228 -43.30 1.52 35.45
CA SER A 228 -43.44 0.23 36.13
C SER A 228 -44.13 -0.85 35.30
N GLU A 229 -44.86 -0.49 34.25
CA GLU A 229 -45.52 -1.40 33.31
C GLU A 229 -44.64 -1.72 32.09
N GLY A 230 -43.44 -1.12 32.00
CA GLY A 230 -42.52 -1.30 30.90
C GLY A 230 -42.82 -0.43 29.68
N ILE A 231 -43.74 0.53 29.78
CA ILE A 231 -44.09 1.46 28.70
C ILE A 231 -42.98 2.53 28.61
N PRO A 232 -42.34 2.71 27.43
CA PRO A 232 -41.30 3.73 27.27
C PRO A 232 -41.85 5.15 27.40
N TYR A 233 -41.16 6.01 28.17
CA TYR A 233 -41.47 7.43 28.23
C TYR A 233 -41.13 8.13 26.91
N ARG A 234 -41.97 9.08 26.50
CA ARG A 234 -41.84 9.83 25.25
C ARG A 234 -42.15 11.32 25.40
N TYR A 235 -41.31 12.16 24.80
CA TYR A 235 -41.50 13.59 24.65
C TYR A 235 -41.53 13.98 23.17
N PHE A 236 -42.55 14.73 22.77
CA PHE A 236 -42.80 15.19 21.41
C PHE A 236 -42.79 16.74 21.31
N GLY A 237 -42.31 17.42 22.34
CA GLY A 237 -42.30 18.88 22.45
C GLY A 237 -43.33 19.43 23.46
N PRO A 238 -43.28 20.74 23.75
CA PRO A 238 -44.11 21.37 24.77
C PRO A 238 -45.61 21.28 24.40
N ASN A 239 -46.46 21.04 25.40
CA ASN A 239 -47.92 20.93 25.24
C ASN A 239 -48.41 19.88 24.22
N ASN A 240 -47.57 18.89 23.89
CA ASN A 240 -47.96 17.85 22.95
C ASN A 240 -48.81 16.77 23.66
N PRO A 241 -50.03 16.46 23.20
CA PRO A 241 -50.90 15.48 23.85
C PRO A 241 -50.37 14.03 23.77
N LYS A 242 -49.34 13.78 22.96
CA LYS A 242 -48.66 12.47 22.88
C LYS A 242 -47.54 12.32 23.92
N ASN A 243 -47.23 13.35 24.69
CA ASN A 243 -46.23 13.26 25.75
C ASN A 243 -46.66 12.21 26.77
N TYR A 244 -45.75 11.32 27.10
CA TYR A 244 -45.87 10.34 28.15
C TYR A 244 -44.62 10.44 29.01
N LEU A 245 -44.71 11.21 30.10
CA LEU A 245 -43.57 11.58 30.94
C LEU A 245 -43.93 11.39 32.42
N PRO A 246 -42.93 11.10 33.27
CA PRO A 246 -43.12 11.23 34.70
C PRO A 246 -43.33 12.70 35.09
N SER A 247 -44.15 12.94 36.12
CA SER A 247 -44.55 14.31 36.52
C SER A 247 -43.39 15.22 36.95
N TRP A 248 -42.26 14.66 37.41
CA TRP A 248 -41.08 15.46 37.74
C TRP A 248 -40.43 16.13 36.53
N LEU A 249 -40.82 15.78 35.30
CA LEU A 249 -40.40 16.44 34.07
C LEU A 249 -41.34 17.55 33.59
N ASP A 250 -42.49 17.78 34.24
CA ASP A 250 -43.53 18.68 33.73
C ASP A 250 -43.00 20.11 33.49
N GLU A 251 -42.20 20.65 34.41
CA GLU A 251 -41.60 21.99 34.28
C GLU A 251 -40.62 22.06 33.09
N ALA A 252 -39.72 21.09 32.99
CA ALA A 252 -38.76 20.99 31.89
C ALA A 252 -39.44 20.76 30.54
N ALA A 253 -40.53 19.98 30.53
CA ALA A 253 -41.31 19.67 29.34
C ALA A 253 -42.06 20.90 28.82
N ALA A 254 -42.63 21.72 29.72
CA ALA A 254 -43.27 22.99 29.39
C ALA A 254 -42.25 23.99 28.81
N ALA A 255 -41.02 24.00 29.35
CA ALA A 255 -39.94 24.87 28.89
C ALA A 255 -39.15 24.34 27.67
N ASN A 256 -39.47 23.14 27.17
CA ASN A 256 -38.73 22.46 26.10
C ASN A 256 -37.23 22.23 26.40
N LYS A 257 -36.93 21.85 27.64
CA LYS A 257 -35.57 21.60 28.15
C LYS A 257 -35.38 20.15 28.62
N ILE A 258 -35.69 19.22 27.73
CA ILE A 258 -35.52 17.77 27.93
C ILE A 258 -34.75 17.22 26.74
N ASN A 259 -33.65 16.49 26.99
CA ASN A 259 -32.95 15.77 25.93
C ASN A 259 -33.64 14.44 25.65
N THR A 260 -33.88 14.18 24.36
CA THR A 260 -34.41 12.91 23.87
C THR A 260 -33.53 12.30 22.78
N VAL A 261 -33.65 10.98 22.61
CA VAL A 261 -33.24 10.31 21.38
C VAL A 261 -34.48 10.00 20.56
N ASP A 262 -34.60 10.62 19.38
CA ASP A 262 -35.88 10.82 18.70
C ASP A 262 -36.89 11.44 19.68
N THR A 263 -37.82 10.64 20.19
CA THR A 263 -38.81 11.06 21.20
C THR A 263 -38.61 10.39 22.55
N TYR A 264 -37.67 9.46 22.68
CA TYR A 264 -37.54 8.62 23.87
C TYR A 264 -36.65 9.28 24.92
N LEU A 265 -37.01 9.09 26.20
CA LEU A 265 -36.12 9.42 27.30
C LEU A 265 -35.03 8.35 27.40
N ALA A 266 -33.78 8.79 27.37
CA ALA A 266 -32.63 7.93 27.55
C ALA A 266 -32.15 8.00 29.01
N VAL A 267 -31.67 6.87 29.53
CA VAL A 267 -31.08 6.74 30.88
C VAL A 267 -29.88 7.69 31.05
N ASP A 268 -29.10 7.89 30.00
CA ASP A 268 -27.99 8.86 29.93
C ASP A 268 -28.43 10.25 29.42
N GLY A 269 -29.74 10.50 29.36
CA GLY A 269 -30.32 11.78 29.01
C GLY A 269 -30.15 12.82 30.12
N TRP A 270 -30.44 14.07 29.79
CA TRP A 270 -30.37 15.20 30.72
C TRP A 270 -31.62 16.07 30.55
N TYR A 271 -31.96 16.83 31.59
CA TYR A 271 -33.08 17.78 31.58
C TYR A 271 -32.77 18.98 32.49
N ALA A 272 -33.45 20.11 32.29
CA ALA A 272 -33.39 21.22 33.22
C ALA A 272 -34.18 20.89 34.49
N ALA A 273 -33.47 20.48 35.55
CA ALA A 273 -34.06 19.92 36.76
C ALA A 273 -34.67 20.95 37.72
N LYS A 274 -34.43 22.25 37.47
CA LYS A 274 -34.94 23.36 38.27
C LYS A 274 -34.95 24.65 37.46
N ASP A 275 -35.90 25.54 37.74
CA ASP A 275 -35.99 26.88 37.17
C ASP A 275 -35.97 26.82 35.63
N ALA A 276 -36.60 25.79 35.04
CA ALA A 276 -36.46 25.49 33.62
C ALA A 276 -37.02 26.61 32.73
N SER A 277 -38.03 27.33 33.23
CA SER A 277 -38.60 28.50 32.54
C SER A 277 -37.73 29.76 32.62
N THR A 278 -36.80 29.83 33.59
CA THR A 278 -36.07 31.07 33.94
C THR A 278 -34.55 30.94 33.96
N SER A 279 -33.98 29.72 33.83
CA SER A 279 -32.55 29.43 33.93
C SER A 279 -32.13 28.27 33.03
N ASP A 280 -30.90 28.32 32.52
CA ASP A 280 -30.22 27.23 31.80
C ASP A 280 -29.14 26.54 32.65
N ASN A 281 -28.98 26.91 33.92
CA ASN A 281 -27.86 26.45 34.73
C ASN A 281 -28.09 25.07 35.38
N TYR A 282 -29.33 24.57 35.39
CA TYR A 282 -29.71 23.36 36.14
C TYR A 282 -29.93 22.13 35.25
N TRP A 283 -29.22 22.02 34.14
CA TRP A 283 -29.19 20.75 33.39
C TRP A 283 -28.53 19.66 34.22
N LYS A 284 -29.25 18.56 34.44
CA LYS A 284 -28.79 17.41 35.23
C LYS A 284 -29.26 16.07 34.64
N PRO A 285 -28.63 14.95 35.04
CA PRO A 285 -28.94 13.63 34.51
C PRO A 285 -30.38 13.20 34.75
N MET A 286 -30.97 12.47 33.80
CA MET A 286 -32.32 11.91 33.89
C MET A 286 -32.51 10.94 35.08
N LEU A 287 -31.40 10.41 35.60
CA LEU A 287 -31.35 9.50 36.75
C LEU A 287 -31.49 10.17 38.12
N MET A 288 -31.70 11.49 38.20
CA MET A 288 -31.86 12.21 39.46
C MET A 288 -32.97 11.69 40.38
N HIS A 289 -33.92 10.91 39.86
CA HIS A 289 -34.99 10.29 40.64
C HIS A 289 -34.82 8.77 40.80
N ASP A 290 -33.70 8.21 40.34
CA ASP A 290 -33.38 6.79 40.53
C ASP A 290 -32.73 6.56 41.92
N PRO A 291 -33.32 5.71 42.79
CA PRO A 291 -32.79 5.49 44.14
C PRO A 291 -31.38 4.89 44.16
N GLY A 292 -31.05 4.04 43.18
CA GLY A 292 -29.74 3.41 43.06
C GLY A 292 -28.66 4.43 42.68
N TYR A 293 -28.98 5.30 41.72
CA TYR A 293 -28.13 6.42 41.30
C TYR A 293 -27.90 7.39 42.45
N LEU A 294 -28.94 7.82 43.16
CA LEU A 294 -28.80 8.74 44.30
C LEU A 294 -27.92 8.13 45.41
N LYS A 295 -28.05 6.83 45.68
CA LYS A 295 -27.17 6.12 46.62
C LYS A 295 -25.71 6.13 46.15
N TYR A 296 -25.47 5.94 44.86
CA TYR A 296 -24.13 6.00 44.27
C TYR A 296 -23.54 7.41 44.35
N MET A 297 -24.31 8.44 44.00
CA MET A 297 -23.86 9.83 44.08
C MET A 297 -23.52 10.23 45.52
N LYS A 298 -24.30 9.76 46.50
CA LYS A 298 -24.01 9.94 47.93
C LYS A 298 -22.67 9.33 48.35
N SER A 299 -22.30 8.16 47.85
CA SER A 299 -20.99 7.58 48.15
C SER A 299 -19.82 8.30 47.47
N HIS A 300 -20.09 9.24 46.56
CA HIS A 300 -19.10 10.02 45.81
C HIS A 300 -19.18 11.53 46.12
N GLY A 301 -19.74 11.90 47.29
CA GLY A 301 -19.67 13.27 47.82
C GLY A 301 -20.92 14.13 47.61
N TYR A 302 -21.96 13.63 46.94
CA TYR A 302 -23.22 14.35 46.73
C TYR A 302 -24.31 13.84 47.69
N SER A 303 -24.39 14.42 48.90
CA SER A 303 -25.19 13.87 50.00
C SER A 303 -26.71 14.05 49.83
N SER A 304 -27.13 14.97 48.96
CA SER A 304 -28.51 15.31 48.67
C SER A 304 -28.74 15.63 47.17
N VAL A 305 -30.01 15.69 46.77
CA VAL A 305 -30.39 16.17 45.42
C VAL A 305 -29.94 17.61 45.19
N ASP A 306 -29.99 18.47 46.22
CA ASP A 306 -29.53 19.85 46.14
C ASP A 306 -28.02 19.94 45.90
N ASP A 307 -27.24 19.03 46.48
CA ASP A 307 -25.78 18.96 46.20
C ASP A 307 -25.53 18.62 44.74
N ILE A 308 -26.33 17.71 44.16
CA ILE A 308 -26.25 17.38 42.73
C ILE A 308 -26.65 18.60 41.90
N LEU A 309 -27.78 19.25 42.20
CA LEU A 309 -28.29 20.43 41.47
C LEU A 309 -27.25 21.55 41.37
N ASN A 310 -26.53 21.81 42.45
CA ASN A 310 -25.51 22.86 42.54
C ASN A 310 -24.09 22.38 42.20
N GLY A 311 -23.93 21.09 41.87
CA GLY A 311 -22.64 20.47 41.57
C GLY A 311 -22.10 20.74 40.18
N ASP A 312 -20.82 20.42 39.99
CA ASP A 312 -20.14 20.54 38.70
C ASP A 312 -20.63 19.49 37.70
N ASN A 313 -21.13 19.94 36.54
CA ASN A 313 -21.68 19.05 35.53
C ASN A 313 -20.65 18.09 34.92
N GLY A 314 -19.37 18.45 34.86
CA GLY A 314 -18.32 17.57 34.34
C GLY A 314 -18.06 16.37 35.27
N GLN A 315 -17.98 16.63 36.57
CA GLN A 315 -17.89 15.57 37.58
C GLN A 315 -19.13 14.70 37.62
N ILE A 316 -20.32 15.33 37.61
CA ILE A 316 -21.60 14.61 37.60
C ILE A 316 -21.74 13.72 36.36
N ALA A 317 -21.36 14.21 35.18
CA ALA A 317 -21.36 13.41 33.96
C ALA A 317 -20.46 12.18 34.10
N SER A 318 -19.23 12.37 34.55
CA SER A 318 -18.25 11.28 34.74
C SER A 318 -18.76 10.21 35.72
N LEU A 319 -19.36 10.63 36.84
CA LEU A 319 -19.94 9.71 37.82
C LEU A 319 -21.21 9.01 37.30
N THR A 320 -22.03 9.72 36.53
CA THR A 320 -23.20 9.13 35.86
C THR A 320 -22.80 8.03 34.89
N ASP A 321 -21.81 8.29 34.04
CA ASP A 321 -21.30 7.30 33.10
C ASP A 321 -20.75 6.07 33.83
N ALA A 322 -19.99 6.27 34.92
CA ALA A 322 -19.47 5.18 35.74
C ALA A 322 -20.58 4.37 36.42
N TYR A 323 -21.62 5.04 36.95
CA TYR A 323 -22.79 4.38 37.53
C TYR A 323 -23.49 3.51 36.48
N ILE A 324 -23.84 4.09 35.34
CA ILE A 324 -24.52 3.41 34.23
C ILE A 324 -23.69 2.21 33.76
N ALA A 325 -22.39 2.36 33.57
CA ALA A 325 -21.51 1.27 33.15
C ALA A 325 -21.49 0.09 34.15
N SER A 326 -21.72 0.36 35.44
CA SER A 326 -21.81 -0.67 36.48
C SER A 326 -23.16 -1.37 36.58
N GLN A 327 -24.22 -0.85 35.94
CA GLN A 327 -25.56 -1.44 36.04
C GLN A 327 -25.74 -2.62 35.06
N PRO A 328 -26.31 -3.75 35.51
CA PRO A 328 -26.47 -4.95 34.67
C PRO A 328 -27.19 -4.72 33.34
N GLY A 329 -28.22 -3.85 33.29
CA GLY A 329 -29.04 -3.58 32.11
C GLY A 329 -28.57 -2.41 31.22
N TYR A 330 -27.74 -1.51 31.76
CA TYR A 330 -27.27 -0.32 31.05
C TYR A 330 -25.81 -0.43 30.61
N GLY A 331 -25.05 -1.32 31.24
CA GLY A 331 -23.67 -1.58 30.89
C GLY A 331 -23.52 -2.56 29.72
N PHE A 332 -22.28 -2.62 29.23
CA PHE A 332 -21.80 -3.51 28.17
C PHE A 332 -22.18 -5.00 28.39
N GLY A 333 -22.29 -5.42 29.65
CA GLY A 333 -22.65 -6.80 30.02
C GLY A 333 -24.06 -7.24 29.61
N SER A 334 -25.03 -6.31 29.50
CA SER A 334 -26.41 -6.62 29.10
C SER A 334 -26.55 -7.10 27.65
N GLU A 335 -25.54 -6.89 26.82
CA GLU A 335 -25.54 -7.32 25.43
C GLU A 335 -25.05 -8.80 25.29
N GLU A 336 -24.70 -9.49 26.38
CA GLU A 336 -24.40 -10.95 26.44
C GLU A 336 -23.49 -11.49 25.32
N ARG A 337 -22.29 -10.93 25.12
CA ARG A 337 -21.40 -11.20 23.97
C ARG A 337 -21.03 -12.67 23.71
N SER A 338 -20.76 -13.02 22.45
CA SER A 338 -20.11 -14.29 22.06
C SER A 338 -18.63 -14.37 22.43
N PHE A 339 -17.91 -13.26 22.55
CA PHE A 339 -16.46 -13.27 22.79
C PHE A 339 -15.68 -14.12 21.77
N LYS A 340 -15.99 -14.01 20.47
CA LYS A 340 -15.25 -14.72 19.43
C LYS A 340 -13.78 -14.29 19.43
N ASN A 341 -12.94 -15.10 20.06
CA ASN A 341 -11.50 -14.90 20.07
C ASN A 341 -10.90 -15.67 18.90
N ASP A 342 -10.55 -14.94 17.84
CA ASP A 342 -9.78 -15.48 16.72
C ASP A 342 -8.74 -14.48 16.23
N ASN A 343 -7.96 -14.88 15.23
CA ASN A 343 -6.87 -14.07 14.71
C ASN A 343 -7.35 -12.81 13.96
N SER A 344 -8.60 -12.78 13.47
CA SER A 344 -9.17 -11.61 12.79
C SER A 344 -9.32 -10.42 13.76
N GLY A 345 -9.57 -10.71 15.04
CA GLY A 345 -9.85 -9.72 16.07
C GLY A 345 -11.27 -9.14 16.00
N SER A 346 -12.12 -9.65 15.11
CA SER A 346 -13.52 -9.25 14.93
C SER A 346 -14.48 -10.34 15.40
N ASP A 347 -15.67 -9.91 15.87
CA ASP A 347 -16.78 -10.81 16.19
C ASP A 347 -17.89 -10.60 15.15
N ASP A 348 -17.84 -11.38 14.08
CA ASP A 348 -18.81 -11.35 12.97
C ASP A 348 -20.09 -12.14 13.30
N GLN A 349 -20.09 -12.97 14.35
CA GLN A 349 -21.23 -13.83 14.69
C GLN A 349 -22.27 -13.14 15.58
N ASP A 350 -22.05 -11.90 15.99
CA ASP A 350 -22.87 -11.25 17.01
C ASP A 350 -23.24 -9.82 16.59
N GLN A 351 -24.44 -9.71 16.02
CA GLN A 351 -24.92 -8.51 15.35
C GLN A 351 -26.35 -8.17 15.80
N PHE A 352 -26.73 -6.91 15.63
CA PHE A 352 -28.10 -6.42 15.72
C PHE A 352 -28.66 -6.15 14.33
N LEU A 353 -29.66 -6.92 13.93
CA LEU A 353 -30.48 -6.66 12.75
C LEU A 353 -31.58 -5.65 13.09
N PHE A 354 -31.75 -4.63 12.25
CA PHE A 354 -32.85 -3.68 12.38
C PHE A 354 -34.15 -4.29 11.86
N VAL A 355 -35.18 -4.24 12.69
CA VAL A 355 -36.50 -4.82 12.44
C VAL A 355 -37.61 -3.82 12.71
N LYS A 356 -38.80 -4.09 12.19
CA LYS A 356 -40.03 -3.38 12.54
C LYS A 356 -40.44 -3.77 13.97
N LYS A 357 -41.34 -2.98 14.58
CA LYS A 357 -41.89 -3.26 15.92
C LYS A 357 -42.52 -4.66 16.06
N ASN A 358 -43.03 -5.23 14.97
CA ASN A 358 -43.59 -6.59 14.92
C ASN A 358 -42.52 -7.69 14.71
N GLY A 359 -41.23 -7.35 14.71
CA GLY A 359 -40.12 -8.27 14.51
C GLY A 359 -39.79 -8.64 13.07
N THR A 360 -40.54 -8.15 12.08
CA THR A 360 -40.25 -8.41 10.66
C THR A 360 -39.13 -7.51 10.14
N THR A 361 -38.33 -8.00 9.19
CA THR A 361 -37.21 -7.23 8.63
C THR A 361 -37.71 -6.07 7.75
N PHE A 362 -36.88 -5.04 7.60
CA PHE A 362 -37.13 -3.96 6.64
C PHE A 362 -36.73 -4.35 5.21
N HIS A 363 -35.69 -5.18 5.07
CA HIS A 363 -34.98 -5.45 3.82
C HIS A 363 -34.78 -6.95 3.60
N ASN A 364 -34.55 -7.32 2.34
CA ASN A 364 -34.10 -8.66 1.98
C ASN A 364 -32.59 -8.73 2.21
N LEU A 365 -32.17 -9.61 3.12
CA LEU A 365 -30.76 -9.82 3.42
C LEU A 365 -30.15 -10.87 2.49
N ASN A 366 -28.82 -10.96 2.48
CA ASN A 366 -28.06 -12.02 1.83
C ASN A 366 -28.20 -12.08 0.30
N ASN A 367 -28.36 -10.94 -0.38
CA ASN A 367 -28.17 -10.84 -1.84
C ASN A 367 -26.67 -10.68 -2.21
N THR A 368 -25.79 -11.28 -1.42
CA THR A 368 -24.33 -11.27 -1.63
C THR A 368 -23.94 -12.24 -2.75
N ILE A 369 -22.66 -12.25 -3.15
CA ILE A 369 -22.17 -13.16 -4.19
C ILE A 369 -22.33 -14.65 -3.81
N SER A 370 -22.34 -14.98 -2.52
CA SER A 370 -22.52 -16.35 -2.00
C SER A 370 -23.93 -16.62 -1.46
N GLY A 371 -24.80 -15.61 -1.39
CA GLY A 371 -26.14 -15.73 -0.82
C GLY A 371 -26.16 -15.85 0.70
N GLN A 372 -25.06 -15.47 1.38
CA GLN A 372 -24.85 -15.56 2.83
C GLN A 372 -23.92 -14.43 3.30
N LYS A 373 -23.70 -14.34 4.63
CA LYS A 373 -22.72 -13.43 5.29
C LYS A 373 -22.98 -11.94 5.09
N GLN A 374 -24.22 -11.49 5.21
CA GLN A 374 -24.58 -10.07 5.16
C GLN A 374 -23.81 -9.19 6.14
N PHE A 375 -23.52 -9.65 7.36
CA PHE A 375 -22.84 -8.81 8.36
C PHE A 375 -21.36 -9.14 8.47
N LEU A 376 -20.56 -8.11 8.75
CA LEU A 376 -19.12 -8.25 9.04
C LEU A 376 -18.70 -7.37 10.22
N LEU A 377 -18.76 -6.04 10.05
CA LEU A 377 -18.27 -5.07 11.03
C LEU A 377 -19.05 -3.75 10.97
N GLY A 378 -19.26 -3.12 12.12
CA GLY A 378 -19.81 -1.77 12.21
C GLY A 378 -21.28 -1.66 11.82
N MET A 379 -21.70 -0.49 11.35
CA MET A 379 -23.03 -0.28 10.77
C MET A 379 -23.07 -0.89 9.38
N ASP A 380 -23.89 -1.93 9.19
CA ASP A 380 -24.06 -2.62 7.91
C ASP A 380 -24.96 -1.83 6.97
N ILE A 381 -24.38 -1.34 5.88
CA ILE A 381 -25.09 -0.50 4.91
C ILE A 381 -26.06 -1.35 4.08
N ASP A 382 -27.31 -0.88 3.97
CA ASP A 382 -28.31 -1.49 3.10
C ASP A 382 -28.01 -1.17 1.62
N ASN A 383 -27.09 -1.93 1.04
CA ASN A 383 -26.72 -1.85 -0.38
C ASN A 383 -27.84 -2.34 -1.33
N GLY A 384 -28.93 -2.91 -0.80
CA GLY A 384 -30.15 -3.19 -1.56
C GLY A 384 -31.05 -1.97 -1.73
N ASN A 385 -30.82 -0.89 -0.97
CA ASN A 385 -31.59 0.35 -1.06
C ASN A 385 -31.22 1.14 -2.33
N PRO A 386 -32.19 1.49 -3.20
CA PRO A 386 -31.91 2.28 -4.40
C PRO A 386 -31.27 3.65 -4.14
N THR A 387 -31.51 4.25 -2.96
CA THR A 387 -30.88 5.51 -2.56
C THR A 387 -29.41 5.30 -2.19
N VAL A 388 -29.10 4.18 -1.54
CA VAL A 388 -27.72 3.80 -1.20
C VAL A 388 -26.95 3.42 -2.45
N GLN A 389 -27.55 2.69 -3.39
CA GLN A 389 -26.91 2.38 -4.69
C GLN A 389 -26.53 3.67 -5.44
N LYS A 390 -27.40 4.68 -5.45
CA LYS A 390 -27.07 6.00 -5.99
C LYS A 390 -25.92 6.68 -5.24
N GLU A 391 -25.87 6.56 -3.92
CA GLU A 391 -24.72 7.04 -3.13
C GLU A 391 -23.42 6.31 -3.49
N GLN A 392 -23.44 4.98 -3.64
CA GLN A 392 -22.26 4.19 -4.03
C GLN A 392 -21.76 4.61 -5.43
N ILE A 393 -22.66 4.71 -6.41
CA ILE A 393 -22.34 5.15 -7.77
C ILE A 393 -21.79 6.58 -7.77
N HIS A 394 -22.42 7.49 -7.03
CA HIS A 394 -21.97 8.88 -6.90
C HIS A 394 -20.59 8.96 -6.27
N TRP A 395 -20.34 8.20 -5.22
CA TRP A 395 -19.06 8.13 -4.54
C TRP A 395 -17.93 7.62 -5.43
N MET A 396 -18.16 6.51 -6.17
CA MET A 396 -17.19 5.96 -7.12
C MET A 396 -16.85 6.98 -8.21
N ASN A 397 -17.86 7.61 -8.83
CA ASN A 397 -17.62 8.66 -9.82
C ASN A 397 -16.85 9.84 -9.23
N TRP A 398 -17.19 10.28 -8.02
CA TRP A 398 -16.47 11.36 -7.35
C TRP A 398 -14.99 11.04 -7.11
N LEU A 399 -14.66 9.81 -6.70
CA LEU A 399 -13.29 9.33 -6.54
C LEU A 399 -12.52 9.35 -7.87
N LEU A 400 -13.12 8.84 -8.94
CA LEU A 400 -12.53 8.83 -10.29
C LEU A 400 -12.34 10.27 -10.81
N ASP A 401 -13.36 11.11 -10.75
CA ASP A 401 -13.35 12.46 -11.33
C ASP A 401 -12.45 13.43 -10.54
N THR A 402 -12.50 13.37 -9.20
CA THR A 402 -11.85 14.36 -8.33
C THR A 402 -10.40 14.03 -8.03
N TYR A 403 -10.08 12.75 -7.86
CA TYR A 403 -8.75 12.28 -7.48
C TYR A 403 -8.03 11.53 -8.60
N GLN A 404 -8.71 11.24 -9.72
CA GLN A 404 -8.13 10.57 -10.88
C GLN A 404 -7.59 9.17 -10.54
N PHE A 405 -8.28 8.45 -9.66
CA PHE A 405 -7.99 7.04 -9.47
C PHE A 405 -8.24 6.24 -10.76
N ASP A 406 -7.47 5.18 -10.96
CA ASP A 406 -7.53 4.34 -12.16
C ASP A 406 -8.40 3.09 -11.96
N GLY A 407 -9.03 2.93 -10.81
CA GLY A 407 -9.88 1.79 -10.44
C GLY A 407 -9.85 1.51 -8.95
N PHE A 408 -10.35 0.35 -8.54
CA PHE A 408 -10.60 0.05 -7.13
C PHE A 408 -10.11 -1.34 -6.71
N ARG A 409 -9.51 -1.43 -5.51
CA ARG A 409 -9.58 -2.66 -4.72
C ARG A 409 -10.90 -2.61 -3.97
N ILE A 410 -11.77 -3.58 -4.20
CA ILE A 410 -13.11 -3.58 -3.59
C ILE A 410 -13.10 -4.49 -2.36
N ASP A 411 -13.18 -3.86 -1.19
CA ASP A 411 -13.18 -4.50 0.13
C ASP A 411 -14.39 -5.43 0.32
N ALA A 412 -14.20 -6.51 1.08
CA ALA A 412 -15.26 -7.35 1.64
C ALA A 412 -16.37 -7.77 0.65
N ALA A 413 -16.03 -8.11 -0.61
CA ALA A 413 -16.99 -8.34 -1.70
C ALA A 413 -18.00 -9.49 -1.47
N SER A 414 -17.79 -10.31 -0.43
CA SER A 414 -18.74 -11.34 0.01
C SER A 414 -19.83 -10.84 0.96
N HIS A 415 -19.79 -9.59 1.43
CA HIS A 415 -20.57 -9.14 2.60
C HIS A 415 -21.69 -8.14 2.32
N TYR A 416 -21.88 -7.71 1.07
CA TYR A 416 -22.96 -6.79 0.71
C TYR A 416 -23.67 -7.21 -0.58
N ASP A 417 -24.76 -6.51 -0.90
CA ASP A 417 -25.51 -6.75 -2.14
C ASP A 417 -24.57 -6.69 -3.36
N LYS A 418 -24.52 -7.80 -4.12
CA LYS A 418 -23.67 -7.93 -5.31
C LYS A 418 -23.97 -6.89 -6.39
N GLN A 419 -25.10 -6.18 -6.32
CA GLN A 419 -25.42 -5.07 -7.20
C GLN A 419 -24.33 -3.98 -7.16
N VAL A 420 -23.68 -3.75 -6.02
CA VAL A 420 -22.55 -2.80 -5.92
C VAL A 420 -21.41 -3.17 -6.88
N LEU A 421 -21.11 -4.45 -7.06
CA LEU A 421 -20.07 -4.93 -7.97
C LEU A 421 -20.47 -4.77 -9.44
N LEU A 422 -21.76 -4.94 -9.75
CA LEU A 422 -22.30 -4.69 -11.08
C LEU A 422 -22.26 -3.20 -11.42
N ASP A 423 -22.69 -2.36 -10.47
CA ASP A 423 -22.68 -0.91 -10.58
C ASP A 423 -21.24 -0.38 -10.74
N GLU A 424 -20.26 -0.92 -10.01
CA GLU A 424 -18.85 -0.57 -10.19
C GLU A 424 -18.35 -0.88 -11.61
N GLY A 425 -18.69 -2.07 -12.13
CA GLY A 425 -18.32 -2.45 -13.49
C GLY A 425 -18.92 -1.51 -14.54
N ASP A 426 -20.16 -1.08 -14.35
CA ASP A 426 -20.83 -0.11 -15.21
C ASP A 426 -20.21 1.30 -15.09
N VAL A 427 -19.88 1.75 -13.88
CA VAL A 427 -19.17 3.02 -13.63
C VAL A 427 -17.82 3.02 -14.34
N MET A 428 -17.00 1.98 -14.16
CA MET A 428 -15.69 1.86 -14.80
C MET A 428 -15.81 1.84 -16.33
N LYS A 429 -16.78 1.09 -16.85
CA LYS A 429 -17.03 1.02 -18.30
C LYS A 429 -17.51 2.35 -18.88
N GLN A 430 -18.37 3.06 -18.17
CA GLN A 430 -18.85 4.38 -18.58
C GLN A 430 -17.70 5.41 -18.56
N HIS A 431 -16.87 5.38 -17.52
CA HIS A 431 -15.79 6.35 -17.32
C HIS A 431 -14.61 6.11 -18.27
N PHE A 432 -14.15 4.86 -18.44
CA PHE A 432 -12.95 4.54 -19.23
C PHE A 432 -13.25 4.06 -20.67
N GLY A 433 -14.49 3.65 -20.97
CA GLY A 433 -14.89 3.23 -22.32
C GLY A 433 -13.99 2.14 -22.90
N SER A 434 -13.42 2.40 -24.08
CA SER A 434 -12.52 1.45 -24.77
C SER A 434 -11.19 1.21 -24.04
N HIS A 435 -10.85 2.03 -23.05
CA HIS A 435 -9.61 1.92 -22.27
C HIS A 435 -9.76 1.10 -21.00
N LEU A 436 -10.94 0.54 -20.70
CA LEU A 436 -11.21 -0.19 -19.45
C LEU A 436 -10.13 -1.22 -19.06
N ASN A 437 -9.56 -1.94 -20.03
CA ASN A 437 -8.50 -2.93 -19.77
C ASN A 437 -7.19 -2.36 -19.21
N ASP A 438 -6.97 -1.05 -19.31
CA ASP A 438 -5.82 -0.35 -18.75
C ASP A 438 -6.03 0.02 -17.27
N HIS A 439 -7.26 -0.10 -16.77
CA HIS A 439 -7.75 0.45 -15.50
C HIS A 439 -8.28 -0.67 -14.60
N LEU A 440 -7.42 -1.23 -13.75
CA LEU A 440 -7.78 -2.43 -12.98
C LEU A 440 -8.71 -2.11 -11.81
N SER A 441 -9.77 -2.92 -11.70
CA SER A 441 -10.51 -3.13 -10.47
C SER A 441 -10.51 -4.60 -10.08
N TYR A 442 -10.49 -4.90 -8.79
CA TYR A 442 -10.36 -6.27 -8.28
C TYR A 442 -11.00 -6.45 -6.91
N ILE A 443 -11.67 -7.58 -6.73
CA ILE A 443 -12.46 -7.88 -5.53
C ILE A 443 -11.64 -8.62 -4.49
N GLU A 444 -11.87 -8.32 -3.21
CA GLU A 444 -11.47 -9.18 -2.11
C GLU A 444 -12.59 -10.17 -1.74
N THR A 445 -12.35 -11.45 -1.97
CA THR A 445 -13.22 -12.52 -1.45
C THR A 445 -12.45 -13.82 -1.31
N TYR A 446 -12.58 -14.46 -0.15
CA TYR A 446 -11.97 -15.76 0.17
C TYR A 446 -12.91 -16.93 -0.17
N GLU A 447 -13.86 -16.73 -1.09
CA GLU A 447 -14.93 -17.69 -1.42
C GLU A 447 -14.92 -18.06 -2.91
N SER A 448 -15.21 -19.34 -3.21
CA SER A 448 -15.31 -19.83 -4.59
C SER A 448 -16.47 -19.21 -5.35
N ALA A 449 -17.50 -18.74 -4.63
CA ALA A 449 -18.66 -18.06 -5.22
C ALA A 449 -18.25 -16.82 -6.03
N GLY A 450 -17.18 -16.11 -5.65
CA GLY A 450 -16.65 -14.99 -6.42
C GLY A 450 -16.21 -15.37 -7.83
N THR A 451 -15.59 -16.55 -7.99
CA THR A 451 -15.19 -17.03 -9.33
C THR A 451 -16.40 -17.30 -10.22
N ASN A 452 -17.49 -17.83 -9.65
CA ASN A 452 -18.74 -18.04 -10.40
C ASN A 452 -19.39 -16.71 -10.77
N PHE A 453 -19.42 -15.75 -9.85
CA PHE A 453 -19.96 -14.41 -10.07
C PHE A 453 -19.21 -13.68 -11.19
N GLU A 454 -17.88 -13.59 -11.13
CA GLU A 454 -17.08 -12.93 -12.16
C GLU A 454 -17.31 -13.55 -13.54
N ASN A 455 -17.20 -14.87 -13.64
CA ASN A 455 -17.37 -15.58 -14.90
C ASN A 455 -18.77 -15.40 -15.51
N ALA A 456 -19.82 -15.38 -14.67
CA ALA A 456 -21.21 -15.22 -15.11
C ALA A 456 -21.52 -13.81 -15.62
N ASN A 457 -20.83 -12.79 -15.09
CA ASN A 457 -21.08 -11.37 -15.40
C ASN A 457 -20.04 -10.76 -16.37
N GLY A 458 -19.20 -11.59 -16.98
CA GLY A 458 -18.23 -11.13 -17.99
C GLY A 458 -16.94 -10.54 -17.40
N ASN A 459 -16.55 -10.95 -16.20
CA ASN A 459 -15.38 -10.50 -15.45
C ASN A 459 -15.33 -8.96 -15.34
N PRO A 460 -16.32 -8.32 -14.70
CA PRO A 460 -16.30 -6.89 -14.44
C PRO A 460 -15.14 -6.47 -13.53
N GLN A 461 -14.60 -7.38 -12.71
CA GLN A 461 -13.40 -7.18 -11.88
C GLN A 461 -12.40 -8.35 -12.02
N LEU A 462 -11.19 -8.24 -11.43
CA LEU A 462 -10.31 -9.41 -11.25
C LEU A 462 -10.68 -10.18 -9.98
N MET A 463 -10.79 -11.50 -10.09
CA MET A 463 -11.02 -12.40 -8.97
C MET A 463 -9.78 -12.56 -8.07
N MET A 464 -9.94 -12.61 -6.75
CA MET A 464 -8.85 -12.97 -5.84
C MET A 464 -8.53 -14.47 -5.91
N ASP A 465 -7.30 -14.85 -6.25
CA ASP A 465 -6.85 -16.25 -6.24
C ASP A 465 -6.55 -16.73 -4.81
N TYR A 466 -7.58 -16.75 -3.96
CA TYR A 466 -7.48 -17.15 -2.56
C TYR A 466 -7.06 -18.63 -2.42
N ALA A 467 -7.46 -19.47 -3.38
CA ALA A 467 -7.07 -20.87 -3.44
C ALA A 467 -5.54 -21.02 -3.58
N LEU A 468 -4.92 -20.23 -4.46
CA LEU A 468 -3.46 -20.20 -4.58
C LEU A 468 -2.79 -19.70 -3.30
N PHE A 469 -3.32 -18.64 -2.67
CA PHE A 469 -2.79 -18.15 -1.40
C PHE A 469 -2.72 -19.28 -0.34
N TYR A 470 -3.82 -19.98 -0.09
CA TYR A 470 -3.84 -21.08 0.88
C TYR A 470 -2.93 -22.24 0.47
N SER A 471 -2.86 -22.58 -0.82
CA SER A 471 -1.93 -23.60 -1.33
C SER A 471 -0.47 -23.23 -1.05
N LEU A 472 -0.08 -21.98 -1.27
CA LEU A 472 1.26 -21.47 -0.97
C LEU A 472 1.55 -21.55 0.53
N GLN A 473 0.62 -21.10 1.39
CA GLN A 473 0.81 -21.19 2.84
C GLN A 473 0.96 -22.64 3.31
N ASN A 474 0.16 -23.56 2.78
CA ASN A 474 0.15 -24.97 3.19
C ASN A 474 1.35 -25.76 2.67
N ALA A 475 1.86 -25.44 1.48
CA ALA A 475 2.98 -26.15 0.85
C ALA A 475 4.36 -25.55 1.16
N LEU A 476 4.43 -24.23 1.42
CA LEU A 476 5.69 -23.48 1.58
C LEU A 476 5.76 -22.66 2.87
N GLY A 477 4.62 -22.12 3.34
CA GLY A 477 4.56 -21.17 4.46
C GLY A 477 4.73 -21.78 5.85
N LYS A 478 4.47 -23.09 6.03
CA LYS A 478 4.56 -23.78 7.33
C LYS A 478 5.92 -24.42 7.57
N ASN A 479 6.30 -24.58 8.83
CA ASN A 479 7.46 -25.40 9.21
C ASN A 479 7.30 -26.86 8.75
N SER A 480 6.10 -27.41 8.85
CA SER A 480 5.77 -28.74 8.34
C SER A 480 4.68 -28.56 7.30
N PRO A 481 5.02 -28.64 5.99
CA PRO A 481 4.04 -28.55 4.92
C PRO A 481 2.90 -29.56 5.13
N SER A 482 1.65 -29.10 5.04
CA SER A 482 0.48 -29.97 5.17
C SER A 482 0.02 -30.54 3.83
N ASN A 483 0.46 -29.94 2.72
CA ASN A 483 0.12 -30.35 1.37
C ASN A 483 1.39 -30.64 0.55
N ASN A 484 1.26 -31.48 -0.48
CA ASN A 484 2.31 -31.67 -1.49
C ASN A 484 2.60 -30.35 -2.20
N LEU A 485 3.86 -30.12 -2.56
CA LEU A 485 4.28 -28.91 -3.28
C LEU A 485 3.56 -28.73 -4.62
N SER A 486 3.23 -29.83 -5.31
CA SER A 486 2.48 -29.82 -6.57
C SER A 486 1.09 -29.17 -6.48
N THR A 487 0.50 -29.06 -5.29
CA THR A 487 -0.82 -28.45 -5.10
C THR A 487 -0.85 -26.96 -5.46
N ILE A 488 0.30 -26.25 -5.40
CA ILE A 488 0.36 -24.84 -5.81
C ILE A 488 0.12 -24.64 -7.32
N ALA A 489 0.20 -25.71 -8.12
CA ALA A 489 -0.09 -25.69 -9.55
C ALA A 489 -1.55 -26.01 -9.87
N THR A 490 -2.22 -26.83 -9.06
CA THR A 490 -3.56 -27.34 -9.36
C THR A 490 -4.66 -26.70 -8.53
N ASN A 491 -4.38 -26.28 -7.29
CA ASN A 491 -5.34 -25.66 -6.39
C ASN A 491 -5.17 -24.13 -6.40
N ALA A 492 -5.66 -23.54 -7.48
CA ALA A 492 -5.63 -22.12 -7.80
C ALA A 492 -6.79 -21.82 -8.76
N VAL A 493 -7.14 -20.55 -8.95
CA VAL A 493 -8.11 -20.13 -9.98
C VAL A 493 -7.68 -20.59 -11.38
N VAL A 494 -6.36 -20.66 -11.63
CA VAL A 494 -5.79 -21.18 -12.88
C VAL A 494 -4.92 -22.40 -12.61
N ASN A 495 -5.27 -23.52 -13.25
CA ASN A 495 -4.48 -24.75 -13.20
C ASN A 495 -3.26 -24.68 -14.13
N ARG A 496 -2.07 -24.74 -13.54
CA ARG A 496 -0.76 -24.60 -14.21
C ARG A 496 0.01 -25.90 -14.34
N ALA A 497 -0.60 -27.04 -13.98
CA ALA A 497 0.01 -28.36 -14.12
C ALA A 497 0.08 -28.84 -15.58
N SER A 498 -0.72 -28.24 -16.46
CA SER A 498 -0.68 -28.48 -17.91
C SER A 498 -0.26 -27.20 -18.66
N ALA A 499 0.14 -27.34 -19.92
CA ALA A 499 0.60 -26.22 -20.75
C ALA A 499 -0.57 -25.30 -21.15
N GLY A 500 -0.94 -24.40 -20.24
CA GLY A 500 -1.97 -23.38 -20.44
C GLY A 500 -3.39 -23.84 -20.10
N THR A 501 -4.24 -22.88 -19.75
CA THR A 501 -5.70 -23.06 -19.59
C THR A 501 -6.41 -22.19 -20.61
N ALA A 502 -7.29 -22.77 -21.43
CA ALA A 502 -8.16 -21.99 -22.30
C ALA A 502 -9.17 -21.21 -21.42
N ASN A 503 -9.36 -19.91 -21.68
CA ASN A 503 -10.32 -19.06 -20.97
C ASN A 503 -10.11 -18.97 -19.45
N ALA A 504 -8.87 -18.84 -18.99
CA ALA A 504 -8.56 -18.58 -17.58
C ALA A 504 -9.35 -17.36 -17.05
N THR A 505 -9.98 -17.51 -15.88
CA THR A 505 -10.64 -16.40 -15.18
C THR A 505 -9.59 -15.34 -14.81
N PRO A 506 -9.74 -14.08 -15.26
CA PRO A 506 -8.88 -12.98 -14.84
C PRO A 506 -8.83 -12.89 -13.32
N ASN A 507 -7.63 -12.87 -12.76
CA ASN A 507 -7.44 -12.92 -11.32
C ASN A 507 -6.21 -12.13 -10.89
N TRP A 508 -6.17 -11.81 -9.61
CA TRP A 508 -5.00 -11.32 -8.93
C TRP A 508 -4.55 -12.32 -7.85
N SER A 509 -3.25 -12.38 -7.59
CA SER A 509 -2.66 -13.32 -6.62
C SER A 509 -1.67 -12.63 -5.70
N PHE A 510 -1.49 -13.14 -4.50
CA PHE A 510 -0.61 -12.54 -3.49
C PHE A 510 0.03 -13.62 -2.61
N VAL A 511 1.14 -13.25 -1.97
CA VAL A 511 1.82 -14.08 -0.96
C VAL A 511 1.37 -13.69 0.45
N ASN A 512 1.20 -12.39 0.66
CA ASN A 512 0.81 -11.78 1.91
C ASN A 512 -0.04 -10.52 1.63
N ASN A 513 -0.76 -10.02 2.63
CA ASN A 513 -1.49 -8.76 2.58
C ASN A 513 -1.64 -8.18 4.00
N HIS A 514 -2.32 -7.04 4.13
CA HIS A 514 -2.43 -6.34 5.41
C HIS A 514 -3.23 -7.12 6.46
N ASP A 515 -4.29 -7.84 6.07
CA ASP A 515 -5.07 -8.68 6.98
C ASP A 515 -4.33 -9.94 7.42
N GLN A 516 -3.56 -10.55 6.53
CA GLN A 516 -2.76 -11.71 6.90
C GLN A 516 -1.62 -11.32 7.84
N GLU A 517 -1.02 -10.12 7.69
CA GLU A 517 -0.11 -9.56 8.70
C GLU A 517 -0.84 -9.32 10.02
N LYS A 518 -2.01 -8.66 9.99
CA LYS A 518 -2.87 -8.43 11.16
C LYS A 518 -3.13 -9.71 11.94
N ASN A 519 -3.55 -10.77 11.24
CA ASN A 519 -3.87 -12.06 11.82
C ASN A 519 -2.69 -12.69 12.57
N ARG A 520 -1.46 -12.51 12.07
CA ARG A 520 -0.25 -13.05 12.70
C ARG A 520 0.14 -12.25 13.95
N VAL A 521 0.03 -10.94 13.91
CA VAL A 521 0.29 -10.09 15.09
C VAL A 521 -0.75 -10.33 16.18
N ASN A 522 -2.04 -10.37 15.83
CA ASN A 522 -3.11 -10.74 16.76
C ASN A 522 -2.86 -12.13 17.36
N ARG A 523 -2.38 -13.10 16.57
CA ARG A 523 -2.02 -14.43 17.08
C ARG A 523 -0.94 -14.38 18.16
N ILE A 524 0.07 -13.53 18.00
CA ILE A 524 1.13 -13.34 19.00
C ILE A 524 0.55 -12.73 20.28
N MET A 525 -0.32 -11.72 20.15
CA MET A 525 -0.99 -11.10 21.31
C MET A 525 -1.87 -12.10 22.05
N LEU A 526 -2.68 -12.90 21.33
CA LEU A 526 -3.49 -13.97 21.92
C LEU A 526 -2.64 -14.98 22.71
N ASP A 527 -1.50 -15.42 22.16
CA ASP A 527 -0.55 -16.27 22.88
C ASP A 527 -0.03 -15.59 24.17
N GLN A 528 0.28 -14.28 24.13
CA GLN A 528 0.73 -13.52 25.30
C GLN A 528 -0.34 -13.38 26.38
N TYR A 529 -1.61 -13.28 25.98
CA TYR A 529 -2.74 -13.25 26.92
C TYR A 529 -3.14 -14.63 27.44
N GLY A 530 -2.56 -15.71 26.89
CA GLY A 530 -2.96 -17.09 27.18
C GLY A 530 -4.30 -17.47 26.56
N ILE A 531 -4.70 -16.80 25.48
CA ILE A 531 -5.95 -17.03 24.77
C ILE A 531 -5.74 -18.01 23.62
N LYS A 532 -6.50 -19.10 23.60
CA LYS A 532 -6.52 -20.07 22.51
C LYS A 532 -7.73 -19.76 21.60
N PRO A 533 -7.51 -19.44 20.32
CA PRO A 533 -8.59 -19.20 19.38
C PRO A 533 -9.63 -20.32 19.36
N GLY A 534 -10.91 -19.96 19.32
CA GLY A 534 -12.03 -20.90 19.27
C GLY A 534 -12.22 -21.76 20.53
N THR A 535 -11.51 -21.50 21.62
CA THR A 535 -11.67 -22.24 22.89
C THR A 535 -12.77 -21.62 23.74
N HIS A 536 -13.69 -22.46 24.23
CA HIS A 536 -14.69 -22.11 25.23
C HIS A 536 -14.04 -22.09 26.62
N TYR A 537 -14.15 -20.98 27.35
CA TYR A 537 -13.57 -20.82 28.70
C TYR A 537 -14.52 -21.23 29.84
N GLY A 538 -15.54 -22.05 29.54
CA GLY A 538 -16.52 -22.51 30.54
C GLY A 538 -17.31 -21.35 31.15
N THR A 539 -17.67 -21.45 32.44
CA THR A 539 -18.42 -20.43 33.19
C THR A 539 -17.56 -19.27 33.72
N SER A 540 -16.25 -19.29 33.48
CA SER A 540 -15.35 -18.18 33.82
C SER A 540 -15.54 -17.07 32.78
N ILE A 541 -15.61 -15.79 33.19
CA ILE A 541 -15.70 -14.66 32.26
C ILE A 541 -14.60 -14.82 31.19
N PRO A 542 -14.95 -14.96 29.90
CA PRO A 542 -13.96 -15.17 28.86
C PRO A 542 -13.01 -13.98 28.80
N LYS A 543 -11.70 -14.24 28.67
CA LYS A 543 -10.74 -13.21 28.27
C LYS A 543 -11.09 -12.76 26.85
N ALA A 544 -11.76 -11.62 26.69
CA ALA A 544 -12.05 -11.08 25.37
C ALA A 544 -10.81 -10.39 24.80
N PHE A 545 -10.44 -10.73 23.56
CA PHE A 545 -9.31 -10.09 22.89
C PHE A 545 -9.48 -8.58 22.76
N GLN A 546 -10.71 -8.13 22.47
CA GLN A 546 -11.05 -6.72 22.33
C GLN A 546 -10.86 -5.95 23.65
N ASP A 547 -11.21 -6.57 24.78
CA ASP A 547 -11.13 -5.92 26.10
C ASP A 547 -9.69 -5.89 26.63
N LEU A 548 -8.87 -6.85 26.21
CA LEU A 548 -7.45 -6.96 26.60
C LEU A 548 -6.50 -6.22 25.66
N TYR A 549 -6.98 -5.81 24.49
CA TYR A 549 -6.15 -5.18 23.48
C TYR A 549 -5.52 -3.89 24.02
N ASP A 550 -4.22 -3.74 23.81
CA ASP A 550 -3.49 -2.52 24.13
C ASP A 550 -2.31 -2.30 23.19
N LYS A 551 -1.94 -1.02 22.99
CA LYS A 551 -0.87 -0.62 22.06
C LYS A 551 0.53 -1.07 22.49
N LYS A 552 0.75 -1.28 23.80
CA LYS A 552 2.06 -1.72 24.32
C LYS A 552 2.30 -3.20 23.98
N THR A 553 1.29 -4.03 24.12
CA THR A 553 1.35 -5.45 23.75
C THR A 553 1.39 -5.62 22.23
N GLU A 554 0.68 -4.78 21.46
CA GLU A 554 0.79 -4.74 19.99
C GLU A 554 2.23 -4.43 19.53
N ALA A 555 2.86 -3.38 20.09
CA ALA A 555 4.25 -3.05 19.77
C ALA A 555 5.20 -4.22 20.07
N LYS A 556 5.02 -4.89 21.22
CA LYS A 556 5.79 -6.09 21.58
C LYS A 556 5.54 -7.26 20.61
N ALA A 557 4.30 -7.44 20.14
CA ALA A 557 3.95 -8.48 19.19
C ALA A 557 4.60 -8.23 17.82
N LEU A 558 4.67 -6.98 17.36
CA LEU A 558 5.39 -6.60 16.15
C LEU A 558 6.89 -6.88 16.26
N ASP A 559 7.53 -6.52 17.38
CA ASP A 559 8.95 -6.83 17.62
C ASP A 559 9.23 -8.34 17.58
N ILE A 560 8.30 -9.16 18.11
CA ILE A 560 8.40 -10.63 18.04
C ILE A 560 8.26 -11.10 16.59
N TYR A 561 7.28 -10.57 15.85
CA TYR A 561 7.05 -10.92 14.46
C TYR A 561 8.27 -10.62 13.58
N GLU A 562 8.89 -9.46 13.76
CA GLU A 562 10.10 -9.05 13.03
C GLU A 562 11.30 -9.96 13.30
N LYS A 563 11.57 -10.27 14.57
CA LYS A 563 12.65 -11.21 14.93
C LYS A 563 12.39 -12.62 14.41
N ASP A 564 11.12 -13.03 14.34
CA ASP A 564 10.73 -14.33 13.78
C ASP A 564 10.91 -14.37 12.25
N MET A 565 10.72 -13.25 11.55
CA MET A 565 11.06 -13.13 10.11
C MET A 565 12.56 -13.31 9.83
N GLU A 566 13.43 -12.97 10.77
CA GLU A 566 14.88 -13.19 10.66
C GLU A 566 15.32 -14.59 11.08
N SER A 567 14.44 -15.35 11.74
CA SER A 567 14.76 -16.67 12.28
C SER A 567 14.75 -17.77 11.21
N THR A 568 15.67 -18.74 11.34
CA THR A 568 15.76 -19.94 10.47
C THR A 568 14.62 -20.93 10.68
N VAL A 569 14.07 -20.99 11.91
CA VAL A 569 12.85 -21.73 12.26
C VAL A 569 11.86 -20.70 12.76
N LYS A 570 10.72 -20.58 12.09
CA LYS A 570 9.75 -19.51 12.33
C LYS A 570 8.57 -20.03 13.11
N LYS A 571 8.09 -19.31 14.11
CA LYS A 571 6.88 -19.67 14.86
C LYS A 571 5.62 -19.00 14.29
N TYR A 572 5.74 -17.76 13.83
CA TYR A 572 4.62 -16.90 13.44
C TYR A 572 4.70 -16.44 11.98
N ALA A 573 5.89 -16.03 11.54
CA ALA A 573 6.14 -15.61 10.17
C ALA A 573 6.13 -16.80 9.20
N PRO A 574 5.63 -16.63 7.97
CA PRO A 574 5.64 -17.68 6.98
C PRO A 574 7.08 -18.05 6.56
N SER A 575 7.33 -19.33 6.34
CA SER A 575 8.55 -19.84 5.72
C SER A 575 8.54 -19.63 4.19
N ASN A 576 9.71 -19.68 3.56
CA ASN A 576 9.86 -19.67 2.11
C ASN A 576 9.17 -18.48 1.39
N VAL A 577 9.07 -17.31 2.01
CA VAL A 577 8.47 -16.11 1.39
C VAL A 577 9.10 -15.80 0.01
N PRO A 578 10.44 -15.81 -0.16
CA PRO A 578 11.06 -15.71 -1.48
C PRO A 578 10.61 -16.75 -2.51
N SER A 579 10.44 -18.02 -2.12
CA SER A 579 9.99 -19.08 -3.03
C SER A 579 8.52 -18.89 -3.44
N GLN A 580 7.68 -18.43 -2.51
CA GLN A 580 6.28 -18.08 -2.79
C GLN A 580 6.21 -16.92 -3.80
N TYR A 581 7.01 -15.86 -3.59
CA TYR A 581 7.10 -14.75 -4.55
C TYR A 581 7.68 -15.17 -5.89
N ALA A 582 8.69 -16.04 -5.93
CA ALA A 582 9.27 -16.52 -7.17
C ALA A 582 8.22 -17.26 -8.01
N TYR A 583 7.36 -18.05 -7.38
CA TYR A 583 6.24 -18.71 -8.05
C TYR A 583 5.21 -17.69 -8.56
N VAL A 584 4.67 -16.84 -7.69
CA VAL A 584 3.61 -15.89 -8.03
C VAL A 584 4.06 -14.88 -9.10
N LEU A 585 5.27 -14.35 -9.00
CA LEU A 585 5.81 -13.39 -9.97
C LEU A 585 6.18 -14.02 -11.33
N THR A 586 6.34 -15.35 -11.41
CA THR A 586 6.58 -16.04 -12.69
C THR A 586 5.34 -16.71 -13.27
N ASN A 587 4.22 -16.74 -12.55
CA ASN A 587 2.96 -17.30 -13.04
C ASN A 587 2.39 -16.53 -14.24
N LYS A 588 1.83 -17.30 -15.20
CA LYS A 588 0.96 -16.83 -16.28
C LYS A 588 -0.49 -16.75 -15.77
N ASP A 589 -1.29 -15.92 -16.43
CA ASP A 589 -2.73 -15.75 -16.24
C ASP A 589 -3.07 -15.32 -14.80
N THR A 590 -2.32 -14.36 -14.28
CA THR A 590 -2.58 -13.69 -13.00
C THR A 590 -1.87 -12.35 -12.95
N VAL A 591 -2.48 -11.39 -12.24
CA VAL A 591 -1.84 -10.14 -11.83
C VAL A 591 -1.28 -10.32 -10.41
N PRO A 592 0.03 -10.54 -10.23
CA PRO A 592 0.60 -10.72 -8.91
C PRO A 592 0.64 -9.39 -8.15
N THR A 593 0.45 -9.49 -6.84
CA THR A 593 0.44 -8.40 -5.89
C THR A 593 1.58 -8.57 -4.90
N VAL A 594 2.41 -7.55 -4.75
CA VAL A 594 3.49 -7.49 -3.77
C VAL A 594 3.03 -6.66 -2.58
N PHE A 595 3.26 -7.19 -1.38
CA PHE A 595 2.86 -6.54 -0.14
C PHE A 595 3.97 -5.66 0.44
N TYR A 596 3.62 -4.44 0.86
CA TYR A 596 4.50 -3.50 1.55
C TYR A 596 5.27 -4.14 2.71
N GLY A 597 4.59 -4.89 3.59
CA GLY A 597 5.21 -5.48 4.77
C GLY A 597 6.19 -6.62 4.50
N ASP A 598 6.23 -7.15 3.27
CA ASP A 598 7.28 -8.09 2.88
C ASP A 598 8.52 -7.37 2.32
N LEU A 599 8.44 -6.07 2.01
CA LEU A 599 9.57 -5.24 1.54
C LEU A 599 10.11 -4.33 2.64
N TYR A 600 9.24 -3.75 3.46
CA TYR A 600 9.58 -2.77 4.47
C TYR A 600 9.06 -3.15 5.85
N LYS A 601 9.78 -2.73 6.90
CA LYS A 601 9.34 -2.85 8.28
C LYS A 601 8.08 -2.00 8.49
N THR A 602 7.05 -2.58 9.10
CA THR A 602 5.69 -2.04 9.01
C THR A 602 5.34 -0.98 10.05
N ASN A 603 6.04 -0.94 11.18
CA ASN A 603 5.91 0.09 12.21
C ASN A 603 7.01 1.17 12.14
N ALA A 604 7.88 1.12 11.13
CA ALA A 604 8.86 2.16 10.85
C ALA A 604 8.24 3.25 9.98
N SER A 605 8.94 4.40 9.88
CA SER A 605 8.57 5.47 8.97
C SER A 605 8.46 4.94 7.52
N TYR A 606 7.55 5.51 6.74
CA TYR A 606 7.12 4.89 5.48
C TYR A 606 8.30 4.64 4.50
N MET A 607 8.49 3.37 4.11
CA MET A 607 9.58 2.91 3.22
C MET A 607 11.01 3.21 3.75
N SER A 608 11.22 3.42 5.06
CA SER A 608 12.53 3.78 5.62
C SER A 608 13.42 2.58 5.91
N GLU A 609 12.85 1.45 6.32
CA GLU A 609 13.58 0.25 6.76
C GLU A 609 13.12 -0.98 5.99
N ARG A 610 14.08 -1.79 5.53
CA ARG A 610 13.83 -2.93 4.64
C ARG A 610 13.75 -4.23 5.42
N THR A 611 12.92 -5.17 4.96
CA THR A 611 12.92 -6.54 5.47
C THR A 611 14.09 -7.36 4.89
N PRO A 612 14.38 -8.55 5.47
CA PRO A 612 15.33 -9.50 4.88
C PRO A 612 14.96 -10.03 3.48
N TYR A 613 13.72 -9.83 3.04
CA TYR A 613 13.24 -10.33 1.74
C TYR A 613 13.37 -9.31 0.60
N TYR A 614 13.54 -8.03 0.94
CA TYR A 614 13.55 -6.89 0.00
C TYR A 614 14.35 -7.15 -1.27
N ASP A 615 15.65 -7.45 -1.14
CA ASP A 615 16.54 -7.60 -2.29
C ASP A 615 16.11 -8.74 -3.21
N THR A 616 15.56 -9.83 -2.65
CA THR A 616 15.13 -10.99 -3.42
C THR A 616 13.83 -10.68 -4.16
N ILE A 617 12.85 -10.07 -3.50
CA ILE A 617 11.57 -9.70 -4.12
C ILE A 617 11.78 -8.66 -5.23
N VAL A 618 12.63 -7.65 -5.01
CA VAL A 618 12.97 -6.66 -6.05
C VAL A 618 13.66 -7.29 -7.26
N LYS A 619 14.53 -8.27 -7.06
CA LYS A 619 15.10 -9.05 -8.17
C LYS A 619 14.03 -9.84 -8.92
N LEU A 620 13.11 -10.49 -8.21
CA LEU A 620 12.02 -11.27 -8.82
C LEU A 620 11.02 -10.38 -9.58
N LEU A 621 10.74 -9.17 -9.10
CA LEU A 621 9.98 -8.16 -9.85
C LEU A 621 10.64 -7.85 -11.19
N LYS A 622 11.96 -7.62 -11.18
CA LYS A 622 12.74 -7.42 -12.40
C LYS A 622 12.79 -8.66 -13.28
N VAL A 623 12.75 -9.87 -12.70
CA VAL A 623 12.62 -11.12 -13.47
C VAL A 623 11.28 -11.14 -14.21
N ARG A 624 10.18 -10.82 -13.51
CA ARG A 624 8.85 -10.76 -14.12
C ARG A 624 8.82 -9.80 -15.30
N LYS A 625 9.26 -8.55 -15.07
CA LYS A 625 9.32 -7.48 -16.08
C LYS A 625 10.12 -7.86 -17.33
N ASN A 626 11.21 -8.62 -17.19
CA ASN A 626 12.15 -8.80 -18.29
C ASN A 626 12.13 -10.20 -18.91
N TYR A 627 11.65 -11.24 -18.20
CA TYR A 627 11.83 -12.63 -18.62
C TYR A 627 10.59 -13.51 -18.47
N ALA A 628 9.63 -13.23 -17.59
CA ALA A 628 8.51 -14.15 -17.31
C ALA A 628 7.38 -14.11 -18.35
N TYR A 629 7.71 -14.48 -19.59
CA TYR A 629 6.83 -14.42 -20.75
C TYR A 629 6.55 -15.80 -21.38
N GLY A 630 5.59 -15.87 -22.28
CA GLY A 630 5.20 -17.10 -22.97
C GLY A 630 4.36 -18.06 -22.12
N ASN A 631 4.09 -19.24 -22.69
CA ASN A 631 3.34 -20.30 -22.03
C ASN A 631 4.03 -20.78 -20.75
N GLN A 632 3.25 -21.36 -19.83
CA GLN A 632 3.74 -21.89 -18.57
C GLN A 632 3.54 -23.40 -18.51
N GLN A 633 4.49 -24.11 -17.91
CA GLN A 633 4.33 -25.50 -17.50
C GLN A 633 4.97 -25.74 -16.13
N VAL A 634 4.21 -26.32 -15.19
CA VAL A 634 4.74 -26.84 -13.92
C VAL A 634 5.04 -28.33 -14.06
N THR A 635 6.25 -28.73 -13.68
CA THR A 635 6.71 -30.13 -13.71
C THR A 635 6.99 -30.62 -12.29
N ASN A 636 6.47 -31.81 -11.97
CA ASN A 636 6.65 -32.47 -10.68
C ASN A 636 7.84 -33.43 -10.73
N TYR A 637 8.72 -33.39 -9.72
CA TYR A 637 9.90 -34.26 -9.66
C TYR A 637 9.84 -35.17 -8.44
N LYS A 638 10.43 -36.36 -8.58
CA LYS A 638 10.86 -37.17 -7.43
C LYS A 638 12.17 -36.60 -6.90
N SER A 639 12.49 -36.91 -5.66
CA SER A 639 13.73 -36.50 -5.00
C SER A 639 14.31 -37.67 -4.21
N ASN A 640 15.54 -37.51 -3.72
CA ASN A 640 16.11 -38.43 -2.73
C ASN A 640 15.31 -38.47 -1.41
N THR A 641 14.51 -37.43 -1.14
CA THR A 641 13.68 -37.32 0.06
C THR A 641 12.24 -37.80 -0.15
N SER A 642 11.79 -38.00 -1.39
CA SER A 642 10.49 -38.58 -1.69
C SER A 642 10.40 -39.26 -3.06
N SER A 643 9.83 -40.47 -3.07
CA SER A 643 9.45 -41.20 -4.28
C SER A 643 8.16 -40.67 -4.94
N THR A 644 7.40 -39.79 -4.26
CA THR A 644 6.17 -39.19 -4.78
C THR A 644 6.51 -37.90 -5.54
N ALA A 645 6.27 -37.91 -6.86
CA ALA A 645 6.59 -36.75 -7.71
C ALA A 645 5.80 -35.50 -7.28
N GLY A 646 6.50 -34.38 -7.10
CA GLY A 646 5.88 -33.11 -6.70
C GLY A 646 5.51 -33.04 -5.22
N LYS A 647 5.92 -34.02 -4.39
CA LYS A 647 5.74 -33.92 -2.94
C LYS A 647 6.55 -32.75 -2.37
N ASP A 648 7.83 -32.66 -2.74
CA ASP A 648 8.76 -31.69 -2.18
C ASP A 648 9.63 -30.96 -3.21
N LEU A 649 9.49 -31.24 -4.51
CA LEU A 649 10.28 -30.62 -5.58
C LEU A 649 9.47 -30.44 -6.87
N ILE A 650 9.44 -29.20 -7.38
CA ILE A 650 8.83 -28.83 -8.66
C ILE A 650 9.73 -27.87 -9.45
N SER A 651 9.46 -27.74 -10.75
CA SER A 651 9.90 -26.61 -11.56
C SER A 651 8.69 -25.95 -12.24
N SER A 652 8.73 -24.63 -12.38
CA SER A 652 7.76 -23.86 -13.16
C SER A 652 8.52 -23.13 -14.26
N VAL A 653 8.22 -23.47 -15.51
CA VAL A 653 8.89 -22.88 -16.68
C VAL A 653 7.94 -21.95 -17.39
N ARG A 654 8.42 -20.73 -17.66
CA ARG A 654 7.87 -19.83 -18.67
C ARG A 654 8.76 -19.90 -19.91
N TYR A 655 8.21 -20.27 -21.06
CA TYR A 655 8.97 -20.57 -22.28
C TYR A 655 9.52 -19.35 -23.03
N GLY A 656 9.22 -18.14 -22.55
CA GLY A 656 9.59 -16.90 -23.22
C GLY A 656 8.74 -16.62 -24.47
N ASN A 657 8.76 -15.37 -24.89
CA ASN A 657 8.28 -14.98 -26.22
C ASN A 657 9.37 -15.17 -27.29
N ASP A 658 10.63 -15.01 -26.88
CA ASP A 658 11.83 -15.16 -27.71
C ASP A 658 13.00 -15.78 -26.91
N ARG A 659 14.16 -15.93 -27.55
CA ARG A 659 15.34 -16.60 -26.97
C ARG A 659 15.94 -15.89 -25.76
N ASN A 660 15.74 -14.58 -25.61
CA ASN A 660 16.28 -13.78 -24.51
C ASN A 660 15.30 -13.65 -23.33
N THR A 661 14.09 -14.20 -23.48
CA THR A 661 13.06 -14.25 -22.45
C THR A 661 12.80 -15.70 -22.04
N GLY A 662 12.00 -15.93 -21.01
CA GLY A 662 11.77 -17.23 -20.41
C GLY A 662 12.50 -17.36 -19.07
N VAL A 663 11.94 -18.18 -18.18
CA VAL A 663 12.46 -18.38 -16.82
C VAL A 663 12.11 -19.76 -16.31
N ALA A 664 13.06 -20.38 -15.61
CA ALA A 664 12.85 -21.62 -14.87
C ALA A 664 12.89 -21.33 -13.36
N THR A 665 11.75 -21.47 -12.69
CA THR A 665 11.64 -21.35 -11.23
C THR A 665 11.64 -22.74 -10.63
N VAL A 666 12.74 -23.16 -10.00
CA VAL A 666 12.88 -24.45 -9.33
C VAL A 666 12.70 -24.26 -7.84
N ILE A 667 11.74 -24.98 -7.24
CA ILE A 667 11.37 -24.84 -5.83
C ILE A 667 11.37 -26.22 -5.19
N GLY A 668 12.10 -26.34 -4.08
CA GLY A 668 11.98 -27.45 -3.15
C GLY A 668 11.61 -26.96 -1.76
N ASN A 669 10.86 -27.75 -0.99
CA ASN A 669 10.46 -27.39 0.39
C ASN A 669 11.10 -28.29 1.47
N ASN A 670 12.04 -29.16 1.09
CA ASN A 670 12.75 -30.05 2.01
C ASN A 670 14.26 -29.71 2.06
N PRO A 671 14.80 -29.27 3.21
CA PRO A 671 16.22 -28.93 3.35
C PRO A 671 17.20 -30.08 3.10
N LYS A 672 16.73 -31.33 3.12
CA LYS A 672 17.56 -32.54 2.91
C LYS A 672 17.59 -33.00 1.45
N THR A 673 16.91 -32.30 0.54
CA THR A 673 16.95 -32.65 -0.87
C THR A 673 18.38 -32.51 -1.41
N ASP A 674 18.83 -33.52 -2.14
CA ASP A 674 20.10 -33.55 -2.86
C ASP A 674 19.87 -34.45 -4.08
N THR A 675 19.52 -33.84 -5.21
CA THR A 675 19.14 -34.57 -6.41
C THR A 675 19.42 -33.74 -7.65
N THR A 676 19.56 -34.38 -8.81
CA THR A 676 19.72 -33.70 -10.09
C THR A 676 18.47 -33.86 -10.92
N ILE A 677 17.91 -32.75 -11.39
CA ILE A 677 16.69 -32.74 -12.23
C ILE A 677 16.97 -32.19 -13.62
N LYS A 678 16.11 -32.59 -14.56
CA LYS A 678 16.10 -32.09 -15.94
C LYS A 678 14.91 -31.14 -16.12
N VAL A 679 15.19 -29.88 -16.39
CA VAL A 679 14.18 -28.82 -16.58
C VAL A 679 14.11 -28.49 -18.07
N ASN A 680 12.95 -28.73 -18.68
CA ASN A 680 12.77 -28.49 -20.11
C ASN A 680 12.46 -27.01 -20.37
N MET A 681 13.44 -26.25 -20.88
CA MET A 681 13.27 -24.85 -21.28
C MET A 681 12.69 -24.71 -22.69
N GLY A 682 12.52 -25.81 -23.42
CA GLY A 682 12.03 -25.81 -24.81
C GLY A 682 13.14 -25.58 -25.83
N SER A 683 12.90 -26.04 -27.06
CA SER A 683 13.89 -26.07 -28.15
C SER A 683 14.46 -24.70 -28.53
N ARG A 684 13.69 -23.61 -28.35
CA ARG A 684 14.16 -22.23 -28.55
C ARG A 684 15.38 -21.90 -27.70
N HIS A 685 15.49 -22.53 -26.55
CA HIS A 685 16.57 -22.34 -25.59
C HIS A 685 17.65 -23.41 -25.72
N ALA A 686 17.77 -24.14 -26.84
CA ALA A 686 18.88 -25.08 -27.05
C ALA A 686 20.26 -24.40 -27.01
N ASN A 687 21.24 -25.06 -26.39
CA ASN A 687 22.64 -24.63 -26.26
C ASN A 687 22.77 -23.18 -25.76
N GLN A 688 22.08 -22.84 -24.68
CA GLN A 688 21.98 -21.49 -24.15
C GLN A 688 22.44 -21.43 -22.70
N LEU A 689 23.19 -20.37 -22.38
CA LEU A 689 23.65 -20.06 -21.04
C LEU A 689 22.54 -19.42 -20.20
N PHE A 690 22.36 -19.91 -18.98
CA PHE A 690 21.44 -19.43 -17.96
C PHE A 690 22.20 -19.06 -16.68
N GLU A 691 21.67 -18.10 -15.94
CA GLU A 691 22.17 -17.67 -14.64
C GLU A 691 21.03 -17.54 -13.62
N ASP A 692 21.32 -17.76 -12.33
CA ASP A 692 20.34 -17.59 -11.26
C ASP A 692 20.13 -16.11 -10.92
N ALA A 693 18.91 -15.63 -11.15
CA ALA A 693 18.52 -14.24 -10.92
C ALA A 693 18.40 -13.89 -9.43
N THR A 694 18.24 -14.88 -8.55
CA THR A 694 18.15 -14.61 -7.10
C THR A 694 19.53 -14.27 -6.52
N GLY A 695 20.60 -14.86 -7.08
CA GLY A 695 21.97 -14.77 -6.58
C GLY A 695 22.23 -15.70 -5.39
N PHE A 696 21.40 -16.73 -5.22
CA PHE A 696 21.66 -17.80 -4.24
C PHE A 696 22.67 -18.81 -4.80
N HIS A 697 22.75 -18.92 -6.12
CA HIS A 697 23.71 -19.77 -6.81
C HIS A 697 24.60 -18.94 -7.72
N ASN A 698 25.91 -19.20 -7.67
CA ASN A 698 26.90 -18.52 -8.52
C ASN A 698 27.19 -19.30 -9.82
N GLU A 699 26.69 -20.52 -9.93
CA GLU A 699 26.89 -21.36 -11.11
C GLU A 699 26.13 -20.79 -12.32
N LYS A 700 26.70 -20.98 -13.51
CA LYS A 700 26.00 -20.76 -14.77
C LYS A 700 25.77 -22.10 -15.42
N LEU A 701 24.54 -22.32 -15.87
CA LEU A 701 24.11 -23.58 -16.43
C LEU A 701 23.89 -23.42 -17.94
N VAL A 702 24.17 -24.46 -18.70
CA VAL A 702 23.95 -24.46 -20.15
C VAL A 702 22.93 -25.53 -20.48
N THR A 703 21.90 -25.16 -21.23
CA THR A 703 20.95 -26.13 -21.77
C THR A 703 21.60 -27.00 -22.84
N ASP A 704 21.17 -28.26 -22.94
CA ASP A 704 21.61 -29.15 -24.01
C ASP A 704 21.05 -28.78 -25.40
N SER A 705 21.32 -29.61 -26.40
CA SER A 705 20.86 -29.44 -27.78
C SER A 705 19.34 -29.51 -27.94
N LYS A 706 18.61 -29.98 -26.92
CA LYS A 706 17.14 -30.04 -26.89
C LYS A 706 16.53 -28.92 -26.03
N GLY A 707 17.35 -28.08 -25.41
CA GLY A 707 16.88 -27.02 -24.51
C GLY A 707 16.61 -27.50 -23.09
N VAL A 708 17.22 -28.61 -22.65
CA VAL A 708 17.06 -29.11 -21.28
C VAL A 708 18.17 -28.57 -20.39
N LEU A 709 17.79 -27.89 -19.31
CA LEU A 709 18.66 -27.40 -18.26
C LEU A 709 18.81 -28.49 -17.19
N THR A 710 20.03 -28.94 -16.93
CA THR A 710 20.31 -29.90 -15.83
C THR A 710 20.65 -29.11 -14.57
N VAL A 711 19.84 -29.24 -13.52
CA VAL A 711 19.97 -28.47 -12.27
C VAL A 711 20.27 -29.42 -11.13
N HIS A 712 21.35 -29.16 -10.39
CA HIS A 712 21.64 -29.84 -9.13
C HIS A 712 20.90 -29.11 -7.99
N VAL A 713 19.92 -29.80 -7.40
CA VAL A 713 19.05 -29.28 -6.35
C VAL A 713 19.58 -29.75 -5.01
N LYS A 714 20.28 -28.86 -4.32
CA LYS A 714 20.75 -29.07 -2.94
C LYS A 714 20.00 -28.19 -1.96
N GLY A 715 19.19 -28.81 -1.13
CA GLY A 715 18.38 -28.16 -0.09
C GLY A 715 19.25 -27.43 0.94
N THR A 716 18.68 -26.36 1.49
CA THR A 716 19.27 -25.53 2.54
C THR A 716 18.19 -25.16 3.55
N GLN A 717 18.59 -24.66 4.71
CA GLN A 717 17.69 -24.02 5.65
C GLN A 717 18.34 -22.76 6.22
N ASN A 718 17.74 -21.62 5.94
CA ASN A 718 18.08 -20.32 6.49
C ASN A 718 16.79 -19.48 6.63
N ALA A 719 16.91 -18.24 7.06
CA ALA A 719 15.76 -17.35 7.26
C ALA A 719 14.88 -17.13 6.01
N ARG A 720 15.46 -17.28 4.81
CA ARG A 720 14.82 -16.99 3.52
C ARG A 720 14.32 -18.25 2.81
N VAL A 721 15.08 -19.35 2.88
CA VAL A 721 14.82 -20.59 2.15
C VAL A 721 14.90 -21.79 3.09
N LYS A 722 13.86 -22.61 3.05
CA LYS A 722 13.77 -23.93 3.68
C LYS A 722 13.45 -24.95 2.58
N GLY A 723 14.47 -25.60 2.06
CA GLY A 723 14.44 -26.38 0.84
C GLY A 723 15.35 -25.76 -0.21
N TYR A 724 14.87 -25.55 -1.42
CA TYR A 724 15.65 -25.00 -2.53
C TYR A 724 14.89 -23.90 -3.25
N LEU A 725 15.60 -22.85 -3.66
CA LEU A 725 15.10 -21.87 -4.61
C LEU A 725 16.20 -21.57 -5.64
N GLY A 726 15.85 -21.68 -6.92
CA GLY A 726 16.68 -21.21 -8.03
C GLY A 726 15.79 -20.64 -9.12
N VAL A 727 16.13 -19.45 -9.64
CA VAL A 727 15.36 -18.77 -10.69
C VAL A 727 16.27 -18.49 -11.87
N TRP A 728 16.26 -19.40 -12.84
CA TRP A 728 17.18 -19.43 -13.96
C TRP A 728 16.64 -18.63 -15.13
N ILE A 729 17.37 -17.58 -15.53
CA ILE A 729 17.04 -16.71 -16.67
C ILE A 729 18.13 -16.82 -17.76
N PRO A 730 17.80 -16.58 -19.04
CA PRO A 730 18.80 -16.42 -20.09
C PRO A 730 19.87 -15.42 -19.67
N ALA A 731 21.12 -15.85 -19.64
CA ALA A 731 22.22 -14.95 -19.31
C ALA A 731 22.32 -13.86 -20.37
N LYS A 732 22.36 -12.59 -19.95
CA LYS A 732 22.53 -11.49 -20.90
C LYS A 732 23.84 -11.69 -21.66
N LYS A 733 23.77 -11.63 -23.00
CA LYS A 733 24.98 -11.51 -23.83
C LYS A 733 25.76 -10.32 -23.28
N ALA A 734 27.02 -10.52 -22.88
CA ALA A 734 27.84 -9.44 -22.36
C ALA A 734 27.71 -8.24 -23.30
N ALA A 735 27.24 -7.10 -22.79
CA ALA A 735 27.10 -5.91 -23.61
C ALA A 735 28.45 -5.61 -24.24
N THR A 736 28.49 -5.55 -25.57
CA THR A 736 29.72 -5.18 -26.27
C THR A 736 30.20 -3.87 -25.68
N PRO A 737 31.45 -3.79 -25.17
CA PRO A 737 31.94 -2.60 -24.51
C PRO A 737 31.73 -1.38 -25.43
N LYS A 738 30.91 -0.42 -25.00
CA LYS A 738 30.54 0.74 -25.83
C LYS A 738 31.75 1.58 -26.23
N GLN A 739 32.85 1.47 -25.49
CA GLN A 739 34.08 2.24 -25.66
C GLN A 739 35.04 1.75 -26.75
N GLY A 740 34.74 0.64 -27.44
CA GLY A 740 35.68 0.02 -28.38
C GLY A 740 36.96 -0.49 -27.71
N PRO A 741 37.95 -0.97 -28.47
CA PRO A 741 39.21 -1.46 -27.91
C PRO A 741 40.06 -0.32 -27.33
N ALA A 742 40.89 -0.66 -26.35
CA ALA A 742 41.90 0.23 -25.79
C ALA A 742 43.01 0.49 -26.83
N LEU A 743 43.11 1.72 -27.34
CA LEU A 743 44.14 2.11 -28.29
C LEU A 743 45.25 2.87 -27.57
N GLN A 744 46.50 2.45 -27.75
CA GLN A 744 47.65 3.16 -27.18
C GLN A 744 47.68 4.60 -27.69
N TYR A 745 47.82 5.55 -26.77
CA TYR A 745 47.86 6.99 -27.09
C TYR A 745 49.17 7.62 -26.64
N GLY A 746 49.57 7.43 -25.38
CA GLY A 746 50.90 7.78 -24.86
C GLY A 746 51.28 9.27 -24.87
N LYS A 747 50.33 10.21 -24.92
CA LYS A 747 50.62 11.65 -25.02
C LYS A 747 50.30 12.40 -23.73
N TYR A 748 51.06 13.46 -23.45
CA TYR A 748 50.71 14.41 -22.40
C TYR A 748 49.57 15.31 -22.88
N VAL A 749 48.55 15.48 -22.05
CA VAL A 749 47.38 16.30 -22.38
C VAL A 749 47.04 17.25 -21.24
N THR A 750 46.72 18.49 -21.57
CA THR A 750 46.29 19.52 -20.63
C THR A 750 44.78 19.72 -20.76
N ILE A 751 44.04 19.55 -19.66
CA ILE A 751 42.59 19.74 -19.68
C ILE A 751 42.27 21.23 -19.58
N THR A 752 41.54 21.75 -20.56
CA THR A 752 41.26 23.20 -20.68
C THR A 752 39.78 23.53 -20.60
N ASN A 753 38.90 22.57 -20.86
CA ASN A 753 37.46 22.78 -20.84
C ASN A 753 36.81 22.19 -19.58
N LYS A 754 36.21 23.05 -18.75
CA LYS A 754 35.55 22.67 -17.48
C LYS A 754 34.19 22.00 -17.63
N HIS A 755 33.59 22.04 -18.82
CA HIS A 755 32.24 21.51 -19.06
C HIS A 755 32.22 19.98 -19.24
N TYR A 756 33.38 19.34 -19.36
CA TYR A 756 33.48 17.88 -19.46
C TYR A 756 33.74 17.24 -18.10
N ALA A 757 32.86 16.33 -17.70
CA ALA A 757 33.05 15.53 -16.50
C ALA A 757 34.15 14.46 -16.71
N VAL A 758 34.80 14.10 -15.61
CA VAL A 758 35.67 12.92 -15.54
C VAL A 758 34.82 11.73 -15.08
N TYR A 759 34.93 10.61 -15.76
CA TYR A 759 34.15 9.40 -15.49
C TYR A 759 35.01 8.29 -14.88
N GLN A 760 34.39 7.47 -14.04
CA GLN A 760 34.96 6.25 -13.47
C GLN A 760 34.83 5.06 -14.45
N ASP A 761 33.78 5.05 -15.26
CA ASP A 761 33.49 3.99 -16.22
C ASP A 761 32.77 4.55 -17.46
N PHE A 762 32.53 3.68 -18.45
CA PHE A 762 31.77 4.01 -19.66
C PHE A 762 30.25 3.84 -19.49
N ASN A 763 29.77 3.68 -18.26
CA ASN A 763 28.35 3.74 -17.89
C ASN A 763 27.98 5.11 -17.27
N TRP A 764 28.81 6.12 -17.53
CA TRP A 764 28.61 7.51 -17.11
C TRP A 764 28.65 7.77 -15.60
N LYS A 765 29.23 6.86 -14.81
CA LYS A 765 29.50 7.12 -13.40
C LYS A 765 30.56 8.21 -13.27
N LYS A 766 30.19 9.38 -12.75
CA LYS A 766 31.11 10.51 -12.58
C LYS A 766 32.12 10.23 -11.45
N LYS A 767 33.33 10.75 -11.61
CA LYS A 767 34.39 10.72 -10.60
C LYS A 767 34.71 12.14 -10.16
N ASN A 768 34.76 12.38 -8.85
CA ASN A 768 35.05 13.70 -8.32
C ASN A 768 36.53 14.06 -8.48
N VAL A 769 36.90 14.66 -9.62
CA VAL A 769 38.27 15.05 -9.97
C VAL A 769 38.28 16.45 -10.56
N ASN A 770 38.97 17.38 -9.91
CA ASN A 770 39.26 18.68 -10.49
C ASN A 770 40.44 18.57 -11.47
N ALA A 771 40.13 18.36 -12.75
CA ALA A 771 41.11 18.09 -13.80
C ALA A 771 41.54 19.32 -14.63
N VAL A 772 40.75 20.40 -14.61
CA VAL A 772 40.99 21.60 -15.44
C VAL A 772 42.30 22.27 -15.02
N ASN A 773 43.03 22.82 -15.99
CA ASN A 773 44.31 23.48 -15.81
C ASN A 773 45.38 22.56 -15.18
N LYS A 774 45.31 21.26 -15.50
CA LYS A 774 46.31 20.26 -15.14
C LYS A 774 46.70 19.44 -16.35
N THR A 775 47.92 18.93 -16.32
CA THR A 775 48.44 18.01 -17.34
C THR A 775 48.48 16.59 -16.81
N TYR A 776 48.08 15.66 -17.66
CA TYR A 776 48.07 14.22 -17.40
C TYR A 776 48.78 13.49 -18.53
N LEU A 777 49.32 12.30 -18.25
CA LEU A 777 49.68 11.34 -19.28
C LEU A 777 48.42 10.57 -19.67
N ALA A 778 47.90 10.80 -20.89
CA ALA A 778 46.83 10.00 -21.45
C ALA A 778 47.45 8.74 -22.08
N LYS A 779 47.39 7.61 -21.35
CA LYS A 779 48.03 6.36 -21.79
C LYS A 779 47.25 5.71 -22.94
N VAL A 780 45.92 5.71 -22.83
CA VAL A 780 45.02 5.00 -23.73
C VAL A 780 43.88 5.92 -24.18
N GLN A 781 43.44 5.76 -25.41
CA GLN A 781 42.19 6.34 -25.93
C GLN A 781 41.18 5.25 -26.33
N TYR A 782 39.91 5.61 -26.31
CA TYR A 782 38.77 4.74 -26.58
C TYR A 782 37.81 5.43 -27.56
N HIS A 783 37.39 4.73 -28.62
CA HIS A 783 36.37 5.21 -29.54
C HIS A 783 35.01 4.68 -29.12
N HIS A 784 34.19 5.57 -28.53
CA HIS A 784 32.91 5.19 -27.97
C HIS A 784 31.82 5.17 -29.05
N SER A 785 30.83 4.29 -28.91
CA SER A 785 29.68 4.13 -29.80
C SER A 785 28.77 5.35 -29.90
N ASN A 786 29.03 6.40 -29.11
CA ASN A 786 28.36 7.70 -29.20
C ASN A 786 29.11 8.67 -30.14
N GLY A 787 30.10 8.16 -30.90
CA GLY A 787 30.93 8.94 -31.82
C GLY A 787 32.04 9.77 -31.15
N SER A 788 32.16 9.76 -29.82
CA SER A 788 33.20 10.52 -29.11
C SER A 788 34.42 9.66 -28.77
N THR A 789 35.58 10.31 -28.65
CA THR A 789 36.80 9.67 -28.15
C THR A 789 37.02 10.04 -26.69
N TYR A 790 37.38 9.06 -25.86
CA TYR A 790 37.69 9.26 -24.45
C TYR A 790 39.15 8.87 -24.13
N LEU A 791 39.80 9.64 -23.27
CA LEU A 791 41.18 9.45 -22.85
C LEU A 791 41.23 8.93 -21.41
N SER A 792 42.09 7.95 -21.14
CA SER A 792 42.39 7.46 -19.78
C SER A 792 43.57 8.22 -19.20
N LEU A 793 43.30 9.03 -18.17
CA LEU A 793 44.23 10.00 -17.61
C LEU A 793 45.03 9.44 -16.43
N TYR A 794 46.33 9.71 -16.40
CA TYR A 794 47.23 9.39 -15.28
C TYR A 794 48.02 10.62 -14.85
N ASP A 795 48.13 10.87 -13.55
CA ASP A 795 48.87 12.00 -13.01
C ASP A 795 50.40 11.78 -13.03
N GLY A 796 51.17 12.77 -12.56
CA GLY A 796 52.64 12.69 -12.52
C GLY A 796 53.22 11.62 -11.60
N LYS A 797 52.40 11.01 -10.73
CA LYS A 797 52.76 9.87 -9.88
C LYS A 797 52.29 8.54 -10.47
N GLY A 798 51.68 8.55 -11.66
CA GLY A 798 51.13 7.37 -12.31
C GLY A 798 49.79 6.93 -11.74
N LYS A 799 49.12 7.73 -10.89
CA LYS A 799 47.80 7.40 -10.35
C LYS A 799 46.72 7.69 -11.39
N TRP A 800 45.80 6.75 -11.58
CA TRP A 800 44.70 6.88 -12.53
C TRP A 800 43.66 7.89 -12.06
N ALA A 801 43.42 8.91 -12.89
CA ALA A 801 42.52 10.01 -12.60
C ALA A 801 41.09 9.74 -13.11
N GLY A 802 40.92 9.09 -14.26
CA GLY A 802 39.59 8.82 -14.82
C GLY A 802 39.58 8.84 -16.36
N TYR A 803 38.39 8.65 -16.94
CA TYR A 803 38.14 8.86 -18.37
C TYR A 803 37.60 10.26 -18.61
N ILE A 804 38.09 10.96 -19.65
CA ILE A 804 37.53 12.25 -20.06
C ILE A 804 37.34 12.28 -21.57
N ASN A 805 36.37 13.05 -22.07
CA ASN A 805 36.22 13.28 -23.50
C ASN A 805 37.46 13.99 -24.06
N ALA A 806 38.01 13.50 -25.16
CA ALA A 806 39.22 14.05 -25.80
C ALA A 806 39.06 15.53 -26.19
N LYS A 807 37.83 15.99 -26.50
CA LYS A 807 37.52 17.41 -26.78
C LYS A 807 37.78 18.35 -25.59
N ALA A 808 37.91 17.81 -24.37
CA ALA A 808 38.24 18.61 -23.20
C ALA A 808 39.74 18.97 -23.10
N ALA A 809 40.58 18.30 -23.88
CA ALA A 809 42.02 18.26 -23.69
C ALA A 809 42.78 18.84 -24.88
N LYS A 810 43.88 19.53 -24.61
CA LYS A 810 44.89 19.93 -25.62
C LYS A 810 46.13 19.08 -25.46
N THR A 811 46.66 18.54 -26.56
CA THR A 811 47.88 17.74 -26.56
C THR A 811 49.11 18.62 -26.32
N GLY A 812 49.95 18.22 -25.38
CA GLY A 812 51.24 18.84 -25.08
C GLY A 812 52.40 18.08 -25.69
N SER A 813 53.49 18.79 -26.00
CA SER A 813 54.71 18.22 -26.56
C SER A 813 55.56 17.44 -25.54
N GLY A 814 55.17 17.41 -24.27
CA GLY A 814 55.92 16.77 -23.19
C GLY A 814 55.32 17.02 -21.80
N LYS A 815 56.10 16.74 -20.75
CA LYS A 815 55.70 16.87 -19.34
C LYS A 815 55.21 18.27 -18.93
N GLN A 816 55.60 19.29 -19.69
CA GLN A 816 55.14 20.67 -19.53
C GLN A 816 53.67 20.89 -19.87
N GLY A 817 53.03 19.97 -20.59
CA GLY A 817 51.67 20.16 -21.10
C GLY A 817 51.61 21.01 -22.38
N ALA A 818 50.40 21.32 -22.80
CA ALA A 818 50.14 22.17 -23.96
C ALA A 818 50.44 23.64 -23.65
N ALA A 819 50.89 24.38 -24.68
CA ALA A 819 51.00 25.83 -24.60
C ALA A 819 49.60 26.44 -24.59
N ILE A 820 49.19 27.03 -23.48
CA ILE A 820 47.90 27.70 -23.35
C ILE A 820 48.12 29.20 -23.48
N GLN A 821 47.37 29.85 -24.38
CA GLN A 821 47.46 31.30 -24.55
C GLN A 821 47.14 32.01 -23.24
N TYR A 822 48.01 32.94 -22.84
CA TYR A 822 47.87 33.70 -21.59
C TYR A 822 47.77 35.20 -21.87
N GLY A 823 48.69 35.74 -22.67
CA GLY A 823 48.60 37.09 -23.23
C GLY A 823 48.62 38.25 -22.23
N LYS A 824 49.17 38.06 -21.03
CA LYS A 824 49.18 39.12 -19.99
C LYS A 824 50.55 39.74 -19.81
N SER A 825 50.58 41.05 -19.55
CA SER A 825 51.76 41.75 -19.04
C SER A 825 52.00 41.36 -17.58
N VAL A 826 53.22 40.90 -17.27
CA VAL A 826 53.60 40.43 -15.94
C VAL A 826 54.90 41.08 -15.48
N LYS A 827 54.98 41.47 -14.21
CA LYS A 827 56.22 41.92 -13.55
C LYS A 827 56.81 40.77 -12.74
N VAL A 828 58.09 40.45 -12.96
CA VAL A 828 58.79 39.44 -12.14
C VAL A 828 59.14 40.06 -10.79
N THR A 829 58.54 39.57 -9.72
CA THR A 829 58.69 40.17 -8.37
C THR A 829 59.60 39.37 -7.45
N SER A 830 59.91 38.12 -7.79
CA SER A 830 60.73 37.24 -6.95
C SER A 830 62.07 36.91 -7.60
N LYS A 831 63.16 37.05 -6.83
CA LYS A 831 64.51 36.61 -7.23
C LYS A 831 64.75 35.10 -7.01
N ASN A 832 63.83 34.41 -6.34
CA ASN A 832 64.01 33.02 -5.91
C ASN A 832 63.65 32.00 -7.00
N TYR A 833 63.18 32.44 -8.16
CA TYR A 833 62.80 31.56 -9.27
C TYR A 833 63.76 31.75 -10.44
N ALA A 834 64.36 30.65 -10.87
CA ALA A 834 65.18 30.64 -12.08
C ALA A 834 64.31 30.84 -13.33
N VAL A 835 64.90 31.50 -14.34
CA VAL A 835 64.38 31.49 -15.70
C VAL A 835 65.01 30.30 -16.43
N TYR A 836 64.17 29.47 -17.03
CA TYR A 836 64.58 28.26 -17.72
C TYR A 836 64.56 28.44 -19.24
N GLN A 837 65.53 27.83 -19.91
CA GLN A 837 65.60 27.73 -21.36
C GLN A 837 64.63 26.65 -21.89
N ASN A 838 64.40 25.59 -21.14
CA ASN A 838 63.53 24.50 -21.53
C ASN A 838 62.96 23.79 -20.29
N PHE A 839 62.08 22.81 -20.52
CA PHE A 839 61.47 22.02 -19.46
C PHE A 839 62.31 20.82 -19.00
N ASN A 840 63.58 20.73 -19.46
CA ASN A 840 64.62 19.87 -18.87
C ASN A 840 65.42 20.62 -17.80
N TRP A 841 64.87 21.73 -17.28
CA TRP A 841 65.42 22.54 -16.20
C TRP A 841 66.79 23.20 -16.49
N LYS A 842 67.17 23.32 -17.78
CA LYS A 842 68.35 24.10 -18.17
C LYS A 842 68.10 25.57 -17.86
N LYS A 843 68.84 26.14 -16.90
CA LYS A 843 68.71 27.55 -16.48
C LYS A 843 69.28 28.47 -17.56
N LYS A 844 68.71 29.67 -17.67
CA LYS A 844 69.22 30.77 -18.50
C LYS A 844 69.82 31.83 -17.58
N ASN A 845 71.04 32.26 -17.86
CA ASN A 845 71.69 33.31 -17.07
C ASN A 845 71.14 34.70 -17.44
N ILE A 846 70.02 35.08 -16.84
CA ILE A 846 69.39 36.39 -17.08
C ILE A 846 68.81 36.98 -15.79
N ARG A 847 69.08 38.27 -15.53
CA ARG A 847 68.44 39.02 -14.44
C ARG A 847 67.08 39.54 -14.88
N ALA A 848 66.03 38.77 -14.53
CA ALA A 848 64.65 39.06 -14.91
C ALA A 848 63.83 39.82 -13.83
N VAL A 849 64.27 39.83 -12.57
CA VAL A 849 63.55 40.48 -11.45
C VAL A 849 63.34 41.98 -11.69
N ASN A 850 62.22 42.50 -11.21
CA ASN A 850 61.75 43.89 -11.35
C ASN A 850 61.51 44.38 -12.78
N LYS A 851 61.62 43.52 -13.79
CA LYS A 851 61.28 43.82 -15.19
C LYS A 851 59.86 43.36 -15.54
N THR A 852 59.26 44.05 -16.51
CA THR A 852 57.95 43.71 -17.07
C THR A 852 58.12 42.97 -18.38
N TYR A 853 57.36 41.89 -18.58
CA TYR A 853 57.38 41.05 -19.77
C TYR A 853 55.95 40.74 -20.22
N LEU A 854 55.77 40.46 -21.51
CA LEU A 854 54.57 39.81 -22.01
C LEU A 854 54.69 38.29 -21.79
N ALA A 855 53.82 37.73 -20.93
CA ALA A 855 53.69 36.29 -20.80
C ALA A 855 52.72 35.77 -21.87
N LYS A 856 53.25 35.33 -23.03
CA LYS A 856 52.42 34.89 -24.16
C LYS A 856 51.68 33.58 -23.87
N TYR A 857 52.34 32.64 -23.20
CA TYR A 857 51.79 31.30 -22.92
C TYR A 857 51.99 30.89 -21.47
N ILE A 858 51.05 30.10 -20.95
CA ILE A 858 51.16 29.36 -19.69
C ILE A 858 51.19 27.86 -19.98
N TYR A 859 52.02 27.14 -19.24
CA TYR A 859 52.21 25.69 -19.30
C TYR A 859 51.92 25.11 -17.93
N TYR A 860 50.94 24.20 -17.84
CA TYR A 860 50.62 23.47 -16.62
C TYR A 860 51.46 22.20 -16.58
N HIS A 861 52.59 22.21 -15.89
CA HIS A 861 53.50 21.07 -15.88
C HIS A 861 52.93 19.92 -15.04
N ILE A 862 53.20 18.67 -15.44
CA ILE A 862 52.72 17.47 -14.75
C ILE A 862 53.21 17.33 -13.29
N ASN A 863 54.15 18.17 -12.86
CA ASN A 863 54.63 18.21 -11.48
C ASN A 863 53.71 19.08 -10.58
N GLY A 864 52.63 19.63 -11.12
CA GLY A 864 51.68 20.49 -10.39
C GLY A 864 52.03 21.98 -10.40
N LEU A 865 53.17 22.37 -10.97
CA LEU A 865 53.58 23.77 -11.10
C LEU A 865 53.20 24.34 -12.47
N SER A 866 53.03 25.66 -12.53
CA SER A 866 52.73 26.37 -13.78
C SER A 866 53.89 27.26 -14.19
N TYR A 867 54.16 27.35 -15.49
CA TYR A 867 55.26 28.13 -16.04
C TYR A 867 54.79 29.07 -17.14
N LEU A 868 55.26 30.31 -17.12
CA LEU A 868 54.96 31.33 -18.11
C LEU A 868 56.12 31.48 -19.09
N SER A 869 55.81 31.58 -20.38
CA SER A 869 56.77 31.91 -21.43
C SER A 869 56.83 33.42 -21.62
N LEU A 870 57.96 34.02 -21.22
CA LEU A 870 58.16 35.47 -21.16
C LEU A 870 58.78 36.01 -22.45
N TYR A 871 58.31 37.18 -22.87
CA TYR A 871 58.81 37.94 -24.01
C TYR A 871 59.03 39.39 -23.59
N ASP A 872 60.11 40.01 -24.06
CA ASP A 872 60.36 41.43 -23.80
C ASP A 872 59.49 42.34 -24.69
N ASN A 873 59.66 43.67 -24.54
CA ASN A 873 58.92 44.68 -25.28
C ASN A 873 59.23 44.71 -26.79
N LYS A 874 60.29 44.03 -27.24
CA LYS A 874 60.64 43.84 -28.66
C LYS A 874 60.14 42.51 -29.19
N GLY A 875 59.40 41.75 -28.39
CA GLY A 875 58.89 40.43 -28.75
C GLY A 875 59.95 39.32 -28.75
N LYS A 876 61.15 39.56 -28.20
CA LYS A 876 62.19 38.53 -28.09
C LYS A 876 61.89 37.61 -26.91
N TRP A 877 61.99 36.31 -27.15
CA TRP A 877 61.73 35.30 -26.12
C TRP A 877 62.84 35.27 -25.05
N ILE A 878 62.41 35.35 -23.79
CA ILE A 878 63.28 35.44 -22.64
C ILE A 878 63.50 34.09 -21.99
N GLY A 879 62.44 33.32 -21.74
CA GLY A 879 62.54 32.07 -21.02
C GLY A 879 61.22 31.65 -20.38
N TYR A 880 61.23 30.49 -19.74
CA TYR A 880 60.13 30.01 -18.92
C TYR A 880 60.39 30.36 -17.44
N ILE A 881 59.42 30.93 -16.76
CA ILE A 881 59.50 31.21 -15.32
C ILE A 881 58.32 30.60 -14.59
N ASN A 882 58.49 30.20 -13.33
CA ASN A 882 57.36 29.76 -12.51
C ASN A 882 56.33 30.89 -12.37
N ALA A 883 55.04 30.58 -12.55
CA ALA A 883 53.97 31.58 -12.49
C ALA A 883 53.87 32.28 -11.12
N LYS A 884 54.33 31.65 -10.03
CA LYS A 884 54.41 32.27 -8.69
C LYS A 884 55.48 33.36 -8.58
N ALA A 885 56.39 33.45 -9.54
CA ALA A 885 57.47 34.44 -9.53
C ALA A 885 57.04 35.84 -9.99
N VAL A 886 55.81 35.96 -10.53
CA VAL A 886 55.35 37.18 -11.20
C VAL A 886 54.02 37.67 -10.63
N LYS A 887 53.76 38.97 -10.80
CA LYS A 887 52.44 39.58 -10.61
C LYS A 887 51.92 40.08 -11.95
N ILE A 888 50.62 39.89 -12.22
CA ILE A 888 49.96 40.50 -13.38
C ILE A 888 49.99 42.02 -13.17
N LYS A 889 50.38 42.76 -14.21
CA LYS A 889 50.36 44.23 -14.19
C LYS A 889 48.98 44.76 -14.53
#